data_AF-A0AAV6B4S8-F1
#
_entry.id   AF-A0AAV6B4S8-F1
#
_cell.length_a   1.000
_cell.length_b   1.000
_cell.length_c   1.000
_cell.angle_alpha   90.00
_cell.angle_beta   90.00
_cell.angle_gamma   90.00
#
_symmetry.space_group_name_H-M   'P 1'
#
loop_
_entity.id
_entity.type
_entity.pdbx_description
1 polymer ?
#
loop_
_entity_poly.entity_id
_entity_poly.type
_entity_poly.pdbx_seq_one_letter_code
_entity_poly.pdbx_strand_id
1 'polypeptide(L)'
;MKISLVLAALLACCSVLPSSLALEPVPDKLVVLTFDDSVASHHSVVWPLLKRYGFGATFFITEGFSFRTNKRDYMTWEQIAELHKDGFEIGNHTRDHLSVSTRTLGQLREQMEAINARCAEHGIPRPVSFGYPGNAIVPGALPILKELGIRFARRGGAPEHPYDWGRGFAYEPGVDHPLLIPSAGDARPDWTLDDFKRAVEQASVGGPSYTRHTIRKEDGDSRSSSLQRTNARIAVLQFHGVPDREHPWVHTRPERFEEFMRYLHTNNFNVIALRDLARYVDAEQAPADPLAVIEKRKAARNEVLVDGEILDAGNSQTLPARISIQSADGVWHFPKSASTSGSAVRYERRSGFNRTSIEMHTTLSAHPFRVELSPGRYTFSIERGKEFFPETREVMVERGLPKQTFRLRRWVNMNEQGWYSGDTHNHRDPAELPNVMLAEDVNVGLPMVDWTTTSTVAPSASGRGFRGTFGDGPVQIDATHVWQPRNTEYEIFSTGGKNHTLGALLILNHRTRFDQPVFPLQAIAEKARAEGALLDLEKHNWPWSLALVPLLKVDLFELANNHHWETEYGIKNWAVPAPAWMGLSGSGTDNERDWTLYGFQTYYALLNCGFRLRPAAGTANGVHPVPLGFSRVYVHLDQPFSFNGWMKGLAEGRSFVTTGPMMLAKVDGQWPGTAMTNEPKSHQLECTVMSEQPLEAIELIVNGVVTQRFEPQNTKANAGSFESKVLTQFNPKTSSWLAWRCFENRSGNRLRFAHTAPWHFEISGKPLRPRRAETEWLAANVKGEIARSQGIAPESLINDYRRALEIYEQLARTAQ
;
A
#
# COMPACT_ATOMS: atom_id res chain seq x y z
N MET A 1 43.29 73.16 50.49
CA MET A 1 43.04 74.51 49.93
C MET A 1 42.41 74.33 48.54
N LYS A 2 41.29 75.00 48.27
CA LYS A 2 40.53 75.22 47.02
C LYS A 2 40.88 74.48 45.67
N ILE A 3 39.85 73.90 45.04
CA ILE A 3 39.25 74.17 43.68
C ILE A 3 40.12 74.00 42.39
N SER A 4 39.66 73.55 41.20
CA SER A 4 38.60 72.61 40.70
C SER A 4 38.52 72.67 39.14
N LEU A 5 37.93 71.64 38.46
CA LEU A 5 37.37 71.64 37.06
C LEU A 5 38.38 71.83 35.87
N VAL A 6 38.14 71.46 34.59
CA VAL A 6 37.33 70.39 33.91
C VAL A 6 37.59 70.34 32.37
N LEU A 7 37.17 69.23 31.72
CA LEU A 7 36.88 69.03 30.27
C LEU A 7 37.99 68.60 29.26
N ALA A 8 37.51 68.11 28.11
CA ALA A 8 38.16 67.15 27.20
C ALA A 8 38.17 67.60 25.72
N ALA A 9 38.82 66.82 24.85
CA ALA A 9 38.54 66.78 23.42
C ALA A 9 38.75 65.36 22.85
N LEU A 10 37.81 64.88 22.03
CA LEU A 10 37.88 63.61 21.29
C LEU A 10 38.62 63.78 19.96
N LEU A 11 39.19 62.68 19.46
CA LEU A 11 39.29 62.44 18.02
C LEU A 11 39.18 60.93 17.75
N ALA A 12 38.15 60.54 17.00
CA ALA A 12 37.87 59.15 16.65
C ALA A 12 38.31 58.87 15.20
N CYS A 13 39.05 57.78 15.00
CA CYS A 13 39.29 57.21 13.67
C CYS A 13 38.46 55.93 13.53
N CYS A 14 37.29 56.04 12.89
CA CYS A 14 36.53 54.88 12.46
C CYS A 14 37.19 54.26 11.22
N SER A 15 37.86 53.11 11.38
CA SER A 15 38.22 52.26 10.25
C SER A 15 36.98 51.51 9.75
N VAL A 16 36.34 52.02 8.70
CA VAL A 16 35.25 51.31 8.01
C VAL A 16 35.85 50.14 7.24
N LEU A 17 35.56 48.91 7.67
CA LEU A 17 35.86 47.70 6.90
C LEU A 17 34.81 47.54 5.77
N PRO A 18 35.22 47.42 4.49
CA PRO A 18 34.29 47.09 3.42
C PRO A 18 34.04 45.57 3.38
N SER A 19 33.06 45.10 4.14
CA SER A 19 32.63 43.69 4.10
C SER A 19 31.64 43.42 2.96
N SER A 20 32.13 43.50 1.72
CA SER A 20 31.54 42.75 0.60
C SER A 20 32.47 41.59 0.25
N LEU A 21 32.27 40.45 0.92
CA LEU A 21 32.84 39.18 0.43
C LEU A 21 32.23 38.92 -0.94
N ALA A 22 33.07 38.69 -1.95
CA ALA A 22 32.61 38.26 -3.26
C ALA A 22 31.94 36.89 -3.12
N LEU A 23 30.82 36.68 -3.83
CA LEU A 23 30.11 35.41 -3.82
C LEU A 23 31.02 34.28 -4.31
N GLU A 24 30.94 33.14 -3.63
CA GLU A 24 31.53 31.89 -4.07
C GLU A 24 30.77 31.34 -5.28
N PRO A 25 31.43 30.63 -6.21
CA PRO A 25 30.72 29.88 -7.26
C PRO A 25 29.78 28.84 -6.64
N VAL A 26 28.55 28.75 -7.15
CA VAL A 26 27.61 27.67 -6.77
C VAL A 26 28.28 26.32 -7.06
N PRO A 27 28.45 25.42 -6.06
CA PRO A 27 29.01 24.09 -6.30
C PRO A 27 28.02 23.20 -7.07
N ASP A 28 28.55 22.24 -7.82
CA ASP A 28 27.71 21.24 -8.47
C ASP A 28 26.96 20.37 -7.45
N LYS A 29 25.81 19.80 -7.84
CA LYS A 29 24.96 18.99 -6.97
C LYS A 29 24.59 19.67 -5.63
N LEU A 30 24.37 20.99 -5.63
CA LEU A 30 23.91 21.71 -4.44
C LEU A 30 22.44 21.43 -4.15
N VAL A 31 22.18 20.92 -2.94
CA VAL A 31 20.87 20.60 -2.38
C VAL A 31 20.65 21.40 -1.10
N VAL A 32 19.45 21.95 -0.96
CA VAL A 32 18.98 22.54 0.31
C VAL A 32 17.92 21.61 0.90
N LEU A 33 18.08 21.19 2.15
CA LEU A 33 17.06 20.41 2.86
C LEU A 33 16.24 21.32 3.78
N THR A 34 14.92 21.24 3.67
CA THR A 34 13.97 22.00 4.50
C THR A 34 12.90 21.09 5.11
N PHE A 35 12.52 21.39 6.35
CA PHE A 35 11.63 20.58 7.18
C PHE A 35 10.54 21.46 7.82
N ASP A 36 9.27 21.13 7.60
CA ASP A 36 8.11 21.97 7.96
C ASP A 36 7.33 21.46 9.17
N ASP A 37 6.52 22.34 9.76
CA ASP A 37 5.52 22.08 10.82
C ASP A 37 6.02 21.77 12.23
N SER A 38 7.32 21.84 12.51
CA SER A 38 7.89 21.61 13.85
C SER A 38 7.60 20.21 14.44
N VAL A 39 7.44 19.20 13.57
CA VAL A 39 7.04 17.83 13.95
C VAL A 39 8.09 17.19 14.87
N ALA A 40 7.66 16.47 15.92
CA ALA A 40 8.55 15.88 16.93
C ALA A 40 9.62 14.94 16.35
N SER A 41 9.35 14.33 15.20
CA SER A 41 10.28 13.46 14.47
C SER A 41 11.46 14.21 13.84
N HIS A 42 11.39 15.53 13.69
CA HIS A 42 12.54 16.36 13.33
C HIS A 42 13.68 16.21 14.34
N HIS A 43 13.35 16.23 15.63
CA HIS A 43 14.31 16.02 16.72
C HIS A 43 14.64 14.53 16.91
N SER A 44 13.63 13.66 17.00
CA SER A 44 13.84 12.25 17.38
C SER A 44 14.35 11.33 16.26
N VAL A 45 14.25 11.74 14.98
CA VAL A 45 14.65 10.91 13.82
C VAL A 45 15.55 11.68 12.85
N VAL A 46 15.14 12.87 12.39
CA VAL A 46 15.87 13.61 11.34
C VAL A 46 17.21 14.12 11.84
N TRP A 47 17.23 14.83 12.96
CA TRP A 47 18.43 15.44 13.56
C TRP A 47 19.62 14.47 13.76
N PRO A 48 19.48 13.32 14.46
CA PRO A 48 20.58 12.38 14.62
C PRO A 48 21.06 11.77 13.28
N LEU A 49 20.18 11.66 12.29
CA LEU A 49 20.52 11.12 10.98
C LEU A 49 21.27 12.14 10.10
N LEU A 50 20.83 13.41 10.06
CA LEU A 50 21.54 14.48 9.34
C LEU A 50 22.95 14.69 9.90
N LYS A 51 23.10 14.65 11.23
CA LYS A 51 24.41 14.69 11.90
C LYS A 51 25.32 13.54 11.49
N ARG A 52 24.79 12.33 11.32
CA ARG A 52 25.57 11.15 10.87
C ARG A 52 26.17 11.36 9.48
N TYR A 53 25.49 12.09 8.60
CA TYR A 53 25.95 12.38 7.23
C TYR A 53 26.66 13.72 7.06
N GLY A 54 26.70 14.58 8.10
CA GLY A 54 27.31 15.91 8.05
C GLY A 54 26.50 16.93 7.24
N PHE A 55 25.19 16.74 7.11
CA PHE A 55 24.32 17.58 6.27
C PHE A 55 23.74 18.78 7.04
N GLY A 56 23.73 19.94 6.40
CA GLY A 56 22.96 21.11 6.86
C GLY A 56 21.49 21.03 6.46
N ALA A 57 20.62 21.66 7.23
CA ALA A 57 19.18 21.78 6.94
C ALA A 57 18.54 22.98 7.65
N THR A 58 17.35 23.36 7.17
CA THR A 58 16.48 24.39 7.75
C THR A 58 15.19 23.77 8.30
N PHE A 59 14.87 24.06 9.56
CA PHE A 59 13.61 23.69 10.20
C PHE A 59 12.72 24.93 10.27
N PHE A 60 11.57 24.89 9.59
CA PHE A 60 10.60 25.98 9.53
C PHE A 60 9.58 25.84 10.66
N ILE A 61 9.63 26.78 11.61
CA ILE A 61 8.92 26.66 12.90
C ILE A 61 7.60 27.42 12.93
N THR A 62 6.58 26.76 13.50
CA THR A 62 5.21 27.22 13.71
C THR A 62 4.70 26.68 15.05
N GLU A 63 3.78 27.40 15.70
CA GLU A 63 3.01 26.94 16.84
C GLU A 63 1.56 26.52 16.47
N GLY A 64 1.29 26.34 15.18
CA GLY A 64 -0.01 25.98 14.63
C GLY A 64 -0.48 24.58 14.99
N PHE A 65 -1.61 24.19 14.39
CA PHE A 65 -2.26 22.89 14.61
C PHE A 65 -2.45 22.62 16.13
N SER A 66 -2.07 21.44 16.62
CA SER A 66 -2.11 21.12 18.05
C SER A 66 -0.78 21.35 18.80
N PHE A 67 0.24 21.97 18.19
CA PHE A 67 1.60 22.16 18.73
C PHE A 67 1.64 22.57 20.21
N ARG A 68 0.81 23.52 20.63
CA ARG A 68 0.80 24.06 22.01
C ARG A 68 0.38 23.02 23.06
N THR A 69 -0.23 21.91 22.66
CA THR A 69 -0.77 20.87 23.57
C THR A 69 -0.25 19.46 23.25
N ASN A 70 0.05 19.15 21.99
CA ASN A 70 0.50 17.83 21.55
C ASN A 70 2.03 17.75 21.42
N LYS A 71 2.74 17.54 22.54
CA LYS A 71 4.20 17.29 22.53
C LYS A 71 4.59 15.83 22.26
N ARG A 72 3.64 14.98 21.84
CA ARG A 72 3.92 13.64 21.29
C ARG A 72 4.28 13.74 19.82
N ASP A 73 3.55 14.57 19.06
CA ASP A 73 3.71 14.68 17.60
C ASP A 73 4.37 16.01 17.17
N TYR A 74 4.50 17.02 18.05
CA TYR A 74 5.29 18.25 17.82
C TYR A 74 6.44 18.44 18.80
N MET A 75 7.51 19.11 18.37
CA MET A 75 8.66 19.47 19.20
C MET A 75 8.30 20.46 20.32
N THR A 76 9.09 20.44 21.40
CA THR A 76 9.19 21.53 22.38
C THR A 76 10.13 22.64 21.88
N TRP A 77 10.06 23.84 22.47
CA TRP A 77 10.96 24.93 22.09
C TRP A 77 12.42 24.65 22.51
N GLU A 78 12.59 23.91 23.58
CA GLU A 78 13.86 23.39 24.09
C GLU A 78 14.53 22.47 23.04
N GLN A 79 13.77 21.55 22.44
CA GLN A 79 14.25 20.71 21.33
C GLN A 79 14.59 21.54 20.08
N ILE A 80 13.84 22.59 19.77
CA ILE A 80 14.13 23.51 18.66
C ILE A 80 15.44 24.28 18.91
N ALA A 81 15.70 24.68 20.15
CA ALA A 81 16.97 25.30 20.54
C ALA A 81 18.16 24.32 20.47
N GLU A 82 17.96 23.03 20.76
CA GLU A 82 18.97 21.99 20.56
C GLU A 82 19.35 21.82 19.07
N LEU A 83 18.37 21.84 18.15
CA LEU A 83 18.64 21.85 16.71
C LEU A 83 19.51 23.04 16.31
N HIS A 84 19.17 24.24 16.80
CA HIS A 84 19.96 25.45 16.53
C HIS A 84 21.39 25.35 17.06
N LYS A 85 21.56 24.88 18.31
CA LYS A 85 22.87 24.75 18.98
C LYS A 85 23.82 23.82 18.23
N ASP A 86 23.28 22.79 17.58
CA ASP A 86 24.03 21.86 16.73
C ASP A 86 24.28 22.38 15.30
N GLY A 87 23.96 23.65 15.03
CA GLY A 87 24.30 24.33 13.79
C GLY A 87 23.23 24.29 12.70
N PHE A 88 22.05 23.70 12.95
CA PHE A 88 20.95 23.74 11.99
C PHE A 88 20.33 25.15 11.92
N GLU A 89 19.59 25.44 10.85
CA GLU A 89 18.87 26.71 10.72
C GLU A 89 17.45 26.60 11.26
N ILE A 90 17.03 27.62 12.00
CA ILE A 90 15.65 27.83 12.40
C ILE A 90 15.05 28.93 11.51
N GLY A 91 14.11 28.55 10.66
CA GLY A 91 13.35 29.43 9.77
C GLY A 91 11.94 29.72 10.31
N ASN A 92 11.30 30.76 9.80
CA ASN A 92 9.96 31.16 10.24
C ASN A 92 8.87 30.55 9.34
N HIS A 93 7.82 29.98 9.93
CA HIS A 93 6.69 29.37 9.22
C HIS A 93 5.33 29.95 9.62
N THR A 94 5.30 31.20 10.11
CA THR A 94 4.16 31.85 10.79
C THR A 94 3.81 31.19 12.14
N ARG A 95 3.14 31.92 13.04
CA ARG A 95 2.78 31.39 14.37
C ARG A 95 1.73 30.29 14.29
N ASP A 96 0.65 30.50 13.54
CA ASP A 96 -0.52 29.63 13.60
C ASP A 96 -0.67 28.76 12.32
N HIS A 97 0.44 28.50 11.59
CA HIS A 97 0.47 27.90 10.24
C HIS A 97 -0.50 28.63 9.26
N LEU A 98 -0.41 29.96 9.25
CA LEU A 98 -1.28 30.83 8.49
C LEU A 98 -0.86 30.91 7.01
N SER A 99 -1.70 30.38 6.13
CA SER A 99 -1.56 30.51 4.68
C SER A 99 -1.47 31.99 4.25
N VAL A 100 -0.49 32.34 3.41
CA VAL A 100 -0.21 33.73 3.00
C VAL A 100 -1.01 34.08 1.75
N SER A 101 -2.10 34.83 1.93
CA SER A 101 -3.05 35.21 0.89
C SER A 101 -3.42 36.69 1.01
N THR A 102 -4.10 37.25 0.00
CA THR A 102 -4.64 38.62 0.05
C THR A 102 -5.52 38.88 1.29
N ARG A 103 -6.22 37.86 1.81
CA ARG A 103 -7.09 37.99 3.00
C ARG A 103 -6.32 37.98 4.32
N THR A 104 -5.17 37.30 4.36
CA THR A 104 -4.37 37.08 5.57
C THR A 104 -3.12 37.95 5.64
N LEU A 105 -2.77 38.66 4.55
CA LEU A 105 -1.57 39.48 4.43
C LEU A 105 -1.39 40.51 5.57
N GLY A 106 -2.48 41.13 6.04
CA GLY A 106 -2.44 42.08 7.16
C GLY A 106 -1.99 41.48 8.50
N GLN A 107 -2.09 40.15 8.66
CA GLN A 107 -1.66 39.43 9.87
C GLN A 107 -0.23 38.91 9.78
N LEU A 108 0.38 38.87 8.58
CA LEU A 108 1.69 38.23 8.33
C LEU A 108 2.79 38.75 9.27
N ARG A 109 2.82 40.06 9.54
CA ARG A 109 3.81 40.66 10.44
C ARG A 109 3.68 40.16 11.87
N GLU A 110 2.48 40.16 12.44
CA GLU A 110 2.23 39.66 13.80
C GLU A 110 2.61 38.17 13.91
N GLN A 111 2.19 37.39 12.93
CA GLN A 111 2.44 35.95 12.83
C GLN A 111 3.93 35.62 12.79
N MET A 112 4.72 36.39 12.04
CA MET A 112 6.17 36.21 11.99
C MET A 112 6.86 36.71 13.27
N GLU A 113 6.48 37.88 13.78
CA GLU A 113 7.12 38.45 14.97
C GLU A 113 6.88 37.62 16.23
N ALA A 114 5.76 36.91 16.34
CA ALA A 114 5.55 35.97 17.43
C ALA A 114 6.55 34.79 17.41
N ILE A 115 6.85 34.22 16.24
CA ILE A 115 7.91 33.20 16.11
C ILE A 115 9.30 33.81 16.36
N ASN A 116 9.56 35.04 15.93
CA ASN A 116 10.82 35.73 16.19
C ASN A 116 11.04 35.98 17.70
N ALA A 117 9.98 36.35 18.44
CA ALA A 117 10.01 36.52 19.88
C ALA A 117 10.33 35.20 20.60
N ARG A 118 9.67 34.10 20.22
CA ARG A 118 9.98 32.76 20.74
C ARG A 118 11.40 32.31 20.44
N CYS A 119 11.94 32.61 19.25
CA CYS A 119 13.36 32.37 18.96
C CYS A 119 14.26 33.14 19.94
N ALA A 120 14.01 34.43 20.16
CA ALA A 120 14.79 35.26 21.08
C ALA A 120 14.71 34.77 22.54
N GLU A 121 13.54 34.36 23.01
CA GLU A 121 13.34 33.77 24.34
C GLU A 121 14.18 32.50 24.57
N HIS A 122 14.45 31.75 23.51
CA HIS A 122 15.23 30.49 23.52
C HIS A 122 16.68 30.66 23.07
N GLY A 123 17.17 31.91 22.94
CA GLY A 123 18.55 32.21 22.54
C GLY A 123 18.87 31.92 21.06
N ILE A 124 17.84 31.72 20.23
CA ILE A 124 17.95 31.49 18.80
C ILE A 124 17.93 32.86 18.08
N PRO A 125 18.87 33.15 17.16
CA PRO A 125 18.85 34.36 16.36
C PRO A 125 17.53 34.53 15.60
N ARG A 126 17.15 35.79 15.33
CA ARG A 126 15.98 36.12 14.49
C ARG A 126 16.07 35.36 13.15
N PRO A 127 15.04 34.58 12.76
CA PRO A 127 15.00 33.89 11.49
C PRO A 127 15.29 34.81 10.30
N VAL A 128 16.17 34.36 9.41
CA VAL A 128 16.53 35.05 8.15
C VAL A 128 15.98 34.33 6.92
N SER A 129 15.19 33.28 7.13
CA SER A 129 14.49 32.51 6.10
C SER A 129 13.03 32.29 6.45
N PHE A 130 12.20 32.10 5.42
CA PHE A 130 10.77 31.89 5.55
C PHE A 130 10.26 30.72 4.69
N GLY A 131 9.35 29.92 5.23
CA GLY A 131 8.59 28.91 4.47
C GLY A 131 7.15 29.37 4.35
N TYR A 132 6.56 29.36 3.15
CA TYR A 132 5.15 29.74 2.96
C TYR A 132 4.22 28.55 3.30
N PRO A 133 3.34 28.65 4.33
CA PRO A 133 2.40 27.58 4.66
C PRO A 133 1.47 27.24 3.49
N GLY A 134 1.39 25.95 3.14
CA GLY A 134 0.54 25.44 2.06
C GLY A 134 0.86 25.98 0.67
N ASN A 135 2.12 26.40 0.41
CA ASN A 135 2.60 26.98 -0.86
C ASN A 135 1.86 28.27 -1.30
N ALA A 136 1.08 28.90 -0.43
CA ALA A 136 0.31 30.09 -0.78
C ALA A 136 1.21 31.33 -0.82
N ILE A 137 1.20 32.03 -1.96
CA ILE A 137 2.00 33.24 -2.20
C ILE A 137 1.12 34.42 -2.64
N VAL A 138 1.52 35.63 -2.26
CA VAL A 138 0.95 36.89 -2.77
C VAL A 138 2.06 37.94 -2.87
N PRO A 139 2.18 38.72 -3.96
CA PRO A 139 3.28 39.69 -4.13
C PRO A 139 3.39 40.73 -3.01
N GLY A 140 2.28 41.09 -2.35
CA GLY A 140 2.27 42.00 -1.21
C GLY A 140 3.02 41.48 0.02
N ALA A 141 3.35 40.19 0.10
CA ALA A 141 4.16 39.63 1.18
C ALA A 141 5.65 39.99 1.05
N LEU A 142 6.16 40.17 -0.16
CA LEU A 142 7.59 40.42 -0.45
C LEU A 142 8.18 41.61 0.34
N PRO A 143 7.57 42.82 0.36
CA PRO A 143 8.09 43.93 1.18
C PRO A 143 8.05 43.62 2.68
N ILE A 144 7.00 42.95 3.17
CA ILE A 144 6.88 42.58 4.60
C ILE A 144 8.01 41.60 4.99
N LEU A 145 8.27 40.58 4.17
CA LEU A 145 9.37 39.64 4.40
C LEU A 145 10.72 40.35 4.43
N LYS A 146 10.97 41.25 3.46
CA LYS A 146 12.23 42.01 3.37
C LYS A 146 12.44 42.94 4.57
N GLU A 147 11.42 43.70 4.96
CA GLU A 147 11.45 44.56 6.15
C GLU A 147 11.68 43.80 7.46
N LEU A 148 11.26 42.53 7.52
CA LEU A 148 11.46 41.66 8.70
C LEU A 148 12.84 40.99 8.72
N GLY A 149 13.68 41.18 7.71
CA GLY A 149 15.04 40.64 7.61
C GLY A 149 15.16 39.29 6.90
N ILE A 150 14.10 38.83 6.22
CA ILE A 150 14.15 37.58 5.45
C ILE A 150 14.96 37.79 4.18
N ARG A 151 15.96 36.93 3.97
CA ARG A 151 16.85 36.92 2.80
C ARG A 151 16.41 35.89 1.76
N PHE A 152 15.93 34.73 2.21
CA PHE A 152 15.49 33.63 1.36
C PHE A 152 14.13 33.10 1.82
N ALA A 153 13.19 32.88 0.89
CA ALA A 153 11.91 32.28 1.24
C ALA A 153 11.45 31.22 0.23
N ARG A 154 11.13 30.02 0.73
CA ARG A 154 10.74 28.83 -0.05
C ARG A 154 9.23 28.66 -0.04
N ARG A 155 8.64 28.49 -1.23
CA ARG A 155 7.19 28.42 -1.47
C ARG A 155 6.68 27.06 -1.96
N GLY A 156 7.53 26.05 -2.10
CA GLY A 156 7.13 24.76 -2.67
C GLY A 156 7.01 24.79 -4.20
N GLY A 157 6.31 23.81 -4.77
CA GLY A 157 6.19 23.62 -6.23
C GLY A 157 4.95 24.25 -6.89
N ALA A 158 4.03 24.82 -6.11
CA ALA A 158 2.85 25.52 -6.61
C ALA A 158 3.16 27.01 -6.80
N PRO A 159 2.57 27.70 -7.80
CA PRO A 159 1.46 27.25 -8.65
C PRO A 159 1.85 26.58 -9.97
N GLU A 160 3.14 26.27 -10.23
CA GLU A 160 3.53 25.58 -11.47
C GLU A 160 3.01 24.13 -11.52
N HIS A 161 3.13 23.36 -10.44
CA HIS A 161 2.52 22.04 -10.30
C HIS A 161 1.45 22.02 -9.20
N PRO A 162 0.48 21.08 -9.24
CA PRO A 162 -0.46 20.86 -8.15
C PRO A 162 0.25 20.45 -6.85
N TYR A 163 -0.24 20.96 -5.70
CA TYR A 163 0.37 20.77 -4.38
C TYR A 163 0.57 19.29 -4.00
N ASP A 164 -0.43 18.43 -4.20
CA ASP A 164 -0.43 17.04 -3.67
C ASP A 164 0.55 16.09 -4.40
N TRP A 165 1.12 16.54 -5.52
CA TRP A 165 2.07 15.75 -6.33
C TRP A 165 3.52 15.92 -5.87
N GLY A 166 3.81 16.94 -5.07
CA GLY A 166 5.17 17.18 -4.55
C GLY A 166 6.19 17.59 -5.62
N ARG A 167 5.74 17.87 -6.85
CA ARG A 167 6.61 18.23 -7.99
C ARG A 167 6.93 19.72 -7.99
N GLY A 168 8.09 20.07 -8.53
CA GLY A 168 8.48 21.46 -8.77
C GLY A 168 9.84 21.56 -9.46
N PHE A 169 10.41 22.76 -9.41
CA PHE A 169 11.60 23.16 -10.16
C PHE A 169 12.76 23.48 -9.22
N ALA A 170 13.99 23.17 -9.62
CA ALA A 170 15.19 23.73 -8.99
C ALA A 170 15.17 25.26 -9.04
N TYR A 171 15.75 25.85 -8.00
CA TYR A 171 15.96 27.29 -7.90
C TYR A 171 17.06 27.71 -8.89
N GLU A 172 16.78 28.74 -9.70
CA GLU A 172 17.70 29.32 -10.68
C GLU A 172 18.12 30.74 -10.21
N PRO A 173 19.28 30.91 -9.55
CA PRO A 173 19.73 32.20 -9.03
C PRO A 173 19.80 33.29 -10.11
N GLY A 174 19.30 34.49 -9.81
CA GLY A 174 19.20 35.59 -10.77
C GLY A 174 18.13 35.41 -11.87
N VAL A 175 17.31 34.36 -11.79
CA VAL A 175 16.09 34.16 -12.59
C VAL A 175 14.86 34.13 -11.66
N ASP A 176 14.92 33.30 -10.63
CA ASP A 176 13.93 33.22 -9.55
C ASP A 176 14.17 34.30 -8.50
N HIS A 177 13.10 34.89 -7.96
CA HIS A 177 13.23 35.82 -6.84
C HIS A 177 13.67 35.05 -5.56
N PRO A 178 14.68 35.54 -4.81
CA PRO A 178 15.10 34.94 -3.53
C PRO A 178 14.00 34.73 -2.49
N LEU A 179 12.85 35.42 -2.58
CA LEU A 179 11.71 35.31 -1.67
C LEU A 179 10.52 34.51 -2.24
N LEU A 180 10.71 33.83 -3.39
CA LEU A 180 9.73 32.95 -4.04
C LEU A 180 10.42 31.67 -4.56
N ILE A 181 11.39 31.15 -3.80
CA ILE A 181 12.21 29.99 -4.16
C ILE A 181 11.30 28.76 -4.36
N PRO A 182 11.28 28.14 -5.56
CA PRO A 182 10.57 26.89 -5.78
C PRO A 182 11.27 25.75 -5.04
N SER A 183 10.49 24.75 -4.62
CA SER A 183 11.07 23.44 -4.29
C SER A 183 11.19 22.61 -5.57
N ALA A 184 12.34 21.95 -5.77
CA ALA A 184 12.50 20.91 -6.79
C ALA A 184 11.71 19.64 -6.44
N GLY A 185 11.42 19.47 -5.15
CA GLY A 185 10.66 18.36 -4.61
C GLY A 185 10.07 18.66 -3.25
N ASP A 186 8.87 18.17 -3.00
CA ASP A 186 8.19 18.20 -1.70
C ASP A 186 7.69 16.77 -1.42
N ALA A 187 8.28 16.11 -0.43
CA ALA A 187 8.10 14.68 -0.22
C ALA A 187 6.65 14.30 0.11
N ARG A 188 6.20 13.16 -0.42
CA ARG A 188 4.87 12.61 -0.17
C ARG A 188 4.97 11.15 0.29
N PRO A 189 3.94 10.60 0.96
CA PRO A 189 3.92 9.21 1.42
C PRO A 189 4.15 8.18 0.32
N ASP A 190 3.76 8.51 -0.93
CA ASP A 190 3.91 7.69 -2.12
C ASP A 190 5.24 7.88 -2.88
N TRP A 191 6.19 8.65 -2.33
CA TRP A 191 7.49 8.87 -2.98
C TRP A 191 8.41 7.65 -2.93
N THR A 192 8.88 7.28 -4.12
CA THR A 192 9.94 6.29 -4.33
C THR A 192 11.33 6.94 -4.29
N LEU A 193 12.39 6.13 -4.31
CA LEU A 193 13.75 6.65 -4.53
C LEU A 193 13.90 7.37 -5.88
N ASP A 194 13.17 6.95 -6.91
CA ASP A 194 13.25 7.59 -8.22
C ASP A 194 12.49 8.92 -8.27
N ASP A 195 11.45 9.09 -7.45
CA ASP A 195 10.83 10.40 -7.19
C ASP A 195 11.80 11.38 -6.54
N PHE A 196 12.58 10.91 -5.57
CA PHE A 196 13.61 11.69 -4.89
C PHE A 196 14.77 12.03 -5.82
N LYS A 197 15.29 11.06 -6.60
CA LYS A 197 16.31 11.29 -7.64
C LYS A 197 15.90 12.39 -8.60
N ARG A 198 14.71 12.28 -9.19
CA ARG A 198 14.15 13.29 -10.11
C ARG A 198 14.16 14.70 -9.51
N ALA A 199 13.96 14.86 -8.20
CA ALA A 199 14.02 16.15 -7.53
C ALA A 199 15.47 16.65 -7.36
N VAL A 200 16.38 15.81 -6.85
CA VAL A 200 17.76 16.23 -6.52
C VAL A 200 18.67 16.34 -7.75
N GLU A 201 18.42 15.55 -8.80
CA GLU A 201 19.19 15.57 -10.05
C GLU A 201 18.87 16.79 -10.95
N GLN A 202 17.93 17.65 -10.53
CA GLN A 202 17.81 18.99 -11.10
C GLN A 202 18.98 19.92 -10.71
N ALA A 203 19.70 19.61 -9.61
CA ALA A 203 20.85 20.39 -9.17
C ALA A 203 22.01 20.22 -10.16
N SER A 204 22.46 21.31 -10.76
CA SER A 204 23.49 21.30 -11.81
C SER A 204 24.15 22.67 -11.96
N VAL A 205 25.45 22.69 -12.28
CA VAL A 205 26.11 23.90 -12.80
C VAL A 205 26.13 23.89 -14.33
N GLY A 206 25.35 24.78 -14.95
CA GLY A 206 25.45 25.00 -16.39
C GLY A 206 26.80 25.61 -16.78
N GLY A 207 27.36 25.18 -17.91
CA GLY A 207 28.65 25.65 -18.41
C GLY A 207 28.74 27.17 -18.58
N PRO A 208 29.96 27.75 -18.52
CA PRO A 208 30.15 29.19 -18.40
C PRO A 208 29.68 29.97 -19.64
N SER A 209 28.64 30.78 -19.45
CA SER A 209 28.09 31.69 -20.47
C SER A 209 28.93 32.95 -20.63
N TYR A 210 30.05 32.87 -21.35
CA TYR A 210 30.87 34.04 -21.70
C TYR A 210 30.29 34.84 -22.88
N THR A 211 29.26 35.67 -22.64
CA THR A 211 28.81 36.66 -23.63
C THR A 211 29.65 37.93 -23.51
N ARG A 212 30.81 37.98 -24.18
CA ARG A 212 31.69 39.16 -24.20
C ARG A 212 31.07 40.30 -25.03
N HIS A 213 30.25 41.14 -24.42
CA HIS A 213 29.86 42.43 -24.98
C HIS A 213 31.01 43.44 -24.84
N THR A 214 31.87 43.51 -25.86
CA THR A 214 32.92 44.52 -25.96
C THR A 214 32.31 45.88 -26.32
N ILE A 215 31.89 46.65 -25.33
CA ILE A 215 31.57 48.07 -25.52
C ILE A 215 32.89 48.85 -25.35
N ARG A 216 33.42 49.39 -26.43
CA ARG A 216 34.40 50.48 -26.33
C ARG A 216 33.64 51.75 -25.93
N LYS A 217 34.04 52.34 -24.80
CA LYS A 217 33.88 53.77 -24.56
C LYS A 217 35.23 54.33 -24.18
N GLU A 218 35.54 55.48 -24.76
CA GLU A 218 36.68 56.31 -24.38
C GLU A 218 36.34 57.03 -23.06
N ASP A 219 37.38 57.27 -22.26
CA ASP A 219 37.46 58.15 -21.10
C ASP A 219 36.57 57.93 -19.86
N GLY A 220 37.23 57.90 -18.70
CA GLY A 220 36.68 58.43 -17.45
C GLY A 220 35.75 57.55 -16.61
N ASP A 221 36.34 56.78 -15.69
CA ASP A 221 35.77 56.30 -14.42
C ASP A 221 34.27 55.85 -14.38
N SER A 222 34.05 54.53 -14.42
CA SER A 222 32.94 53.91 -13.69
C SER A 222 33.19 52.43 -13.40
N ARG A 223 33.00 52.00 -12.15
CA ARG A 223 32.93 50.58 -11.77
C ARG A 223 31.59 49.98 -12.20
N SER A 224 31.51 49.54 -13.44
CA SER A 224 30.40 48.72 -13.95
C SER A 224 30.51 47.29 -13.38
N SER A 225 29.67 46.95 -12.40
CA SER A 225 29.49 45.56 -11.94
C SER A 225 28.66 44.79 -12.96
N SER A 226 29.31 44.10 -13.90
CA SER A 226 28.64 43.22 -14.85
C SER A 226 27.99 42.04 -14.13
N LEU A 227 26.66 42.03 -14.01
CA LEU A 227 25.92 40.99 -13.30
C LEU A 227 26.22 39.60 -13.90
N GLN A 228 26.71 38.71 -13.05
CA GLN A 228 26.97 37.32 -13.42
C GLN A 228 25.65 36.53 -13.36
N ARG A 229 25.03 36.30 -14.53
CA ARG A 229 23.97 35.29 -14.65
C ARG A 229 24.60 33.91 -14.53
N THR A 230 24.39 33.25 -13.40
CA THR A 230 24.77 31.85 -13.22
C THR A 230 23.76 30.94 -13.92
N ASN A 231 24.22 30.05 -14.80
CA ASN A 231 23.39 28.95 -15.32
C ASN A 231 23.24 27.80 -14.29
N ALA A 232 23.30 28.13 -13.00
CA ALA A 232 23.26 27.15 -11.92
C ALA A 232 21.81 26.85 -11.52
N ARG A 233 21.59 25.60 -11.11
CA ARG A 233 20.32 25.08 -10.58
C ARG A 233 20.59 24.44 -9.23
N ILE A 234 19.78 24.80 -8.25
CA ILE A 234 19.91 24.35 -6.85
C ILE A 234 18.64 23.59 -6.49
N ALA A 235 18.75 22.32 -6.09
CA ALA A 235 17.59 21.52 -5.74
C ALA A 235 17.18 21.81 -4.28
N VAL A 236 16.10 22.55 -4.09
CA VAL A 236 15.51 22.81 -2.77
C VAL A 236 14.45 21.75 -2.50
N LEU A 237 14.64 20.97 -1.44
CA LEU A 237 13.75 19.87 -1.05
C LEU A 237 12.98 20.23 0.22
N GLN A 238 11.70 19.89 0.22
CA GLN A 238 10.78 20.05 1.35
C GLN A 238 10.38 18.68 1.90
N PHE A 239 10.39 18.59 3.22
CA PHE A 239 9.89 17.46 4.01
C PHE A 239 8.98 18.01 5.11
N HIS A 240 8.06 17.19 5.60
CA HIS A 240 7.26 17.51 6.78
C HIS A 240 7.75 16.59 7.91
N GLY A 241 6.91 15.74 8.52
CA GLY A 241 7.36 14.77 9.53
C GLY A 241 7.99 13.48 8.96
N VAL A 242 8.94 12.91 9.73
CA VAL A 242 9.62 11.63 9.45
C VAL A 242 9.56 10.66 10.65
N PRO A 243 8.40 10.12 11.06
CA PRO A 243 7.09 10.24 10.42
C PRO A 243 6.33 11.51 10.83
N ASP A 244 5.37 11.92 10.02
CA ASP A 244 4.23 12.74 10.48
C ASP A 244 3.08 11.81 10.87
N ARG A 245 2.35 12.12 11.94
CA ARG A 245 1.19 11.34 12.40
C ARG A 245 -0.10 12.13 12.37
N GLU A 246 -0.02 13.46 12.41
CA GLU A 246 -1.17 14.36 12.37
C GLU A 246 -1.49 14.74 10.91
N HIS A 247 -0.47 14.76 10.04
CA HIS A 247 -0.57 15.04 8.60
C HIS A 247 -0.14 13.85 7.72
N PRO A 248 -0.90 12.74 7.70
CA PRO A 248 -0.51 11.52 6.98
C PRO A 248 -0.35 11.70 5.46
N TRP A 249 -0.84 12.80 4.87
CA TRP A 249 -0.73 13.09 3.42
C TRP A 249 0.61 13.70 2.99
N VAL A 250 1.46 14.17 3.93
CA VAL A 250 2.81 14.71 3.67
C VAL A 250 3.94 13.99 4.43
N HIS A 251 3.58 12.99 5.23
CA HIS A 251 4.49 12.08 5.93
C HIS A 251 5.56 11.46 5.01
N THR A 252 6.79 11.30 5.52
CA THR A 252 7.80 10.39 4.94
C THR A 252 8.14 9.27 5.94
N ARG A 253 8.19 8.00 5.48
CA ARG A 253 8.55 6.86 6.34
C ARG A 253 10.05 6.93 6.73
N PRO A 254 10.44 6.69 7.99
CA PRO A 254 11.85 6.77 8.43
C PRO A 254 12.83 5.98 7.57
N GLU A 255 12.46 4.76 7.18
CA GLU A 255 13.29 3.87 6.37
C GLU A 255 13.50 4.42 4.95
N ARG A 256 12.49 5.12 4.40
CA ARG A 256 12.57 5.79 3.09
C ARG A 256 13.41 7.07 3.18
N PHE A 257 13.28 7.82 4.26
CA PHE A 257 14.11 9.00 4.50
C PHE A 257 15.59 8.64 4.70
N GLU A 258 15.91 7.56 5.42
CA GLU A 258 17.29 7.06 5.53
C GLU A 258 17.87 6.63 4.18
N GLU A 259 17.06 6.01 3.31
CA GLU A 259 17.46 5.71 1.94
C GLU A 259 17.76 6.99 1.13
N PHE A 260 16.94 8.03 1.24
CA PHE A 260 17.14 9.33 0.58
C PHE A 260 18.43 10.02 1.05
N MET A 261 18.67 10.09 2.37
CA MET A 261 19.88 10.70 2.91
C MET A 261 21.15 9.92 2.52
N ARG A 262 21.07 8.58 2.54
CA ARG A 262 22.12 7.70 2.02
C ARG A 262 22.39 7.94 0.53
N TYR A 263 21.36 8.19 -0.29
CA TYR A 263 21.56 8.50 -1.71
C TYR A 263 22.36 9.79 -1.91
N LEU A 264 22.00 10.87 -1.19
CA LEU A 264 22.75 12.13 -1.23
C LEU A 264 24.22 11.93 -0.86
N HIS A 265 24.47 11.18 0.22
CA HIS A 265 25.81 10.96 0.75
C HIS A 265 26.67 10.15 -0.21
N THR A 266 26.19 8.98 -0.65
CA THR A 266 26.92 8.09 -1.56
C THR A 266 27.20 8.73 -2.93
N ASN A 267 26.37 9.69 -3.38
CA ASN A 267 26.54 10.37 -4.66
C ASN A 267 27.23 11.75 -4.56
N ASN A 268 27.78 12.08 -3.39
CA ASN A 268 28.53 13.31 -3.11
C ASN A 268 27.74 14.59 -3.45
N PHE A 269 26.50 14.68 -3.00
CA PHE A 269 25.73 15.93 -3.05
C PHE A 269 26.22 16.92 -1.97
N ASN A 270 26.23 18.21 -2.30
CA ASN A 270 26.53 19.27 -1.34
C ASN A 270 25.22 19.66 -0.64
N VAL A 271 25.09 19.41 0.68
CA VAL A 271 23.81 19.53 1.39
C VAL A 271 23.87 20.59 2.49
N ILE A 272 23.11 21.68 2.32
CA ILE A 272 23.18 22.88 3.17
C ILE A 272 21.82 23.33 3.71
N ALA A 273 21.84 24.24 4.68
CA ALA A 273 20.67 25.01 5.10
C ALA A 273 20.41 26.19 4.15
N LEU A 274 19.17 26.67 4.10
CA LEU A 274 18.72 27.73 3.19
C LEU A 274 19.46 29.07 3.41
N ARG A 275 19.77 29.45 4.66
CA ARG A 275 20.60 30.64 4.96
C ARG A 275 21.98 30.61 4.31
N ASP A 276 22.53 29.42 4.10
CA ASP A 276 23.91 29.23 3.64
C ASP A 276 24.04 29.45 2.12
N LEU A 277 22.89 29.58 1.41
CA LEU A 277 22.85 30.14 0.05
C LEU A 277 23.47 31.54 -0.05
N ALA A 278 23.51 32.31 1.04
CA ALA A 278 24.14 33.64 1.07
C ALA A 278 25.65 33.64 0.72
N ARG A 279 26.30 32.46 0.67
CA ARG A 279 27.68 32.32 0.16
C ARG A 279 27.74 32.38 -1.36
N TYR A 280 26.69 31.94 -2.05
CA TYR A 280 26.66 31.70 -3.49
C TYR A 280 25.67 32.59 -4.26
N VAL A 281 24.69 33.16 -3.56
CA VAL A 281 23.54 33.87 -4.15
C VAL A 281 23.36 35.22 -3.48
N ASP A 282 23.25 36.28 -4.29
CA ASP A 282 22.84 37.59 -3.83
C ASP A 282 21.33 37.61 -3.53
N ALA A 283 20.98 37.79 -2.25
CA ALA A 283 19.58 37.88 -1.82
C ALA A 283 18.87 39.16 -2.30
N GLU A 284 19.62 40.18 -2.71
CA GLU A 284 19.09 41.42 -3.28
C GLU A 284 18.83 41.32 -4.80
N GLN A 285 19.36 40.29 -5.47
CA GLN A 285 19.18 40.07 -6.91
C GLN A 285 17.79 39.47 -7.21
N ALA A 286 16.78 40.33 -7.31
CA ALA A 286 15.42 39.96 -7.71
C ALA A 286 15.10 40.35 -9.17
N PRO A 287 14.27 39.57 -9.90
CA PRO A 287 13.71 39.99 -11.18
C PRO A 287 12.70 41.14 -10.99
N ALA A 288 12.58 42.02 -11.98
CA ALA A 288 11.68 43.18 -11.94
C ALA A 288 10.19 42.80 -11.82
N ASP A 289 9.80 41.64 -12.39
CA ASP A 289 8.52 40.99 -12.12
C ASP A 289 8.78 39.66 -11.39
N PRO A 290 8.43 39.55 -10.09
CA PRO A 290 8.58 38.33 -9.30
C PRO A 290 7.79 37.12 -9.82
N LEU A 291 6.69 37.34 -10.55
CA LEU A 291 5.77 36.28 -11.01
C LEU A 291 6.00 35.85 -12.47
N ALA A 292 6.69 36.66 -13.28
CA ALA A 292 6.91 36.35 -14.70
C ALA A 292 7.56 34.98 -14.95
N VAL A 293 8.49 34.55 -14.08
CA VAL A 293 9.12 33.23 -14.19
C VAL A 293 8.14 32.08 -13.92
N ILE A 294 7.23 32.27 -12.95
CA ILE A 294 6.20 31.29 -12.57
C ILE A 294 5.19 31.13 -13.71
N GLU A 295 4.67 32.22 -14.26
CA GLU A 295 3.74 32.17 -15.39
C GLU A 295 4.39 31.62 -16.66
N LYS A 296 5.67 31.94 -16.91
CA LYS A 296 6.43 31.33 -18.00
C LYS A 296 6.57 29.81 -17.83
N ARG A 297 6.91 29.32 -16.64
CA ARG A 297 7.02 27.87 -16.36
C ARG A 297 5.66 27.18 -16.49
N LYS A 298 4.58 27.78 -15.99
CA LYS A 298 3.19 27.28 -16.18
C LYS A 298 2.80 27.14 -17.65
N ALA A 299 3.10 28.16 -18.47
CA ALA A 299 2.82 28.10 -19.91
C ALA A 299 3.66 27.04 -20.63
N ALA A 300 4.94 26.90 -20.23
CA ALA A 300 5.91 25.98 -20.82
C ALA A 300 5.75 24.51 -20.39
N ARG A 301 4.98 24.19 -19.33
CA ARG A 301 4.65 22.79 -18.97
C ARG A 301 4.00 22.09 -20.17
N ASN A 302 4.53 20.92 -20.51
CA ASN A 302 3.98 20.09 -21.58
C ASN A 302 2.81 19.24 -21.06
N GLU A 303 2.84 18.91 -19.77
CA GLU A 303 1.90 18.04 -19.10
C GLU A 303 0.49 18.61 -19.08
N VAL A 304 -0.47 17.73 -19.38
CA VAL A 304 -1.91 17.96 -19.32
C VAL A 304 -2.42 17.42 -17.99
N LEU A 305 -3.23 18.20 -17.28
CA LEU A 305 -4.03 17.69 -16.18
C LEU A 305 -5.28 17.02 -16.75
N VAL A 306 -5.35 15.70 -16.65
CA VAL A 306 -6.51 14.91 -17.05
C VAL A 306 -7.38 14.68 -15.82
N ASP A 307 -8.55 15.32 -15.81
CA ASP A 307 -9.60 15.11 -14.83
C ASP A 307 -10.54 13.99 -15.29
N GLY A 308 -11.08 13.22 -14.35
CA GLY A 308 -12.06 12.19 -14.65
C GLY A 308 -12.96 11.82 -13.48
N GLU A 309 -13.94 10.96 -13.77
CA GLU A 309 -14.83 10.37 -12.78
C GLU A 309 -15.31 8.98 -13.22
N ILE A 310 -15.73 8.18 -12.26
CA ILE A 310 -16.18 6.81 -12.45
C ILE A 310 -17.59 6.73 -11.88
N LEU A 311 -18.56 6.33 -12.72
CA LEU A 311 -19.98 6.29 -12.38
C LEU A 311 -20.54 4.88 -12.52
N ASP A 312 -21.61 4.58 -11.80
CA ASP A 312 -22.47 3.43 -12.05
C ASP A 312 -23.33 3.68 -13.30
N ALA A 313 -23.32 2.74 -14.26
CA ALA A 313 -24.07 2.91 -15.51
C ALA A 313 -25.60 2.87 -15.32
N GLY A 314 -26.10 2.24 -14.26
CA GLY A 314 -27.53 2.07 -13.98
C GLY A 314 -28.16 3.24 -13.22
N ASN A 315 -27.41 3.94 -12.36
CA ASN A 315 -27.95 5.04 -11.55
C ASN A 315 -27.16 6.37 -11.63
N SER A 316 -26.03 6.40 -12.35
CA SER A 316 -25.14 7.57 -12.52
C SER A 316 -24.52 8.16 -11.24
N GLN A 317 -24.57 7.45 -10.10
CA GLN A 317 -23.82 7.81 -8.89
C GLN A 317 -22.33 7.53 -9.08
N THR A 318 -21.48 8.30 -8.39
CA THR A 318 -20.03 8.08 -8.36
C THR A 318 -19.67 6.78 -7.66
N LEU A 319 -18.82 5.97 -8.28
CA LEU A 319 -18.33 4.71 -7.73
C LEU A 319 -16.86 4.82 -7.27
N PRO A 320 -16.51 4.24 -6.12
CA PRO A 320 -15.13 3.81 -5.87
C PRO A 320 -14.72 2.72 -6.86
N ALA A 321 -13.47 2.71 -7.30
CA ALA A 321 -12.98 1.75 -8.31
C ALA A 321 -11.44 1.70 -8.37
N ARG A 322 -10.90 0.60 -8.88
CA ARG A 322 -9.52 0.47 -9.35
C ARG A 322 -9.37 1.15 -10.71
N ILE A 323 -8.29 1.91 -10.89
CA ILE A 323 -7.89 2.54 -12.15
C ILE A 323 -6.43 2.24 -12.46
N SER A 324 -6.19 1.77 -13.66
CA SER A 324 -4.88 1.51 -14.24
C SER A 324 -4.70 2.42 -15.45
N ILE A 325 -3.62 3.21 -15.47
CA ILE A 325 -3.29 4.10 -16.59
C ILE A 325 -1.89 3.74 -17.08
N GLN A 326 -1.78 3.37 -18.36
CA GLN A 326 -0.52 3.02 -18.99
C GLN A 326 -0.30 3.82 -20.27
N SER A 327 0.89 4.35 -20.50
CA SER A 327 1.27 5.00 -21.75
C SER A 327 1.56 3.96 -22.86
N ALA A 328 1.60 4.40 -24.12
CA ALA A 328 1.92 3.53 -25.26
C ALA A 328 3.31 2.86 -25.22
N ASP A 329 4.27 3.42 -24.46
CA ASP A 329 5.59 2.85 -24.19
C ASP A 329 5.64 2.00 -22.89
N GLY A 330 4.49 1.78 -22.24
CA GLY A 330 4.33 0.85 -21.12
C GLY A 330 4.54 1.44 -19.73
N VAL A 331 4.72 2.76 -19.60
CA VAL A 331 4.91 3.46 -18.32
C VAL A 331 3.58 3.57 -17.57
N TRP A 332 3.59 3.29 -16.27
CA TRP A 332 2.42 3.34 -15.41
C TRP A 332 2.24 4.71 -14.77
N HIS A 333 1.00 5.20 -14.73
CA HIS A 333 0.64 6.49 -14.16
C HIS A 333 -0.43 6.32 -13.08
N PHE A 334 -0.24 7.02 -11.97
CA PHE A 334 -1.05 6.87 -10.77
C PHE A 334 -1.85 8.16 -10.53
N PRO A 335 -3.19 8.16 -10.75
CA PRO A 335 -4.03 9.31 -10.42
C PRO A 335 -4.08 9.54 -8.90
N LYS A 336 -4.45 10.76 -8.50
CA LYS A 336 -4.89 11.08 -7.13
C LYS A 336 -6.35 11.54 -7.17
N SER A 337 -7.01 11.66 -6.01
CA SER A 337 -8.35 12.28 -6.00
C SER A 337 -8.25 13.77 -6.35
N ALA A 338 -9.24 14.29 -7.07
CA ALA A 338 -9.42 15.71 -7.31
C ALA A 338 -10.31 16.38 -6.24
N SER A 339 -10.81 15.62 -5.25
CA SER A 339 -11.56 16.13 -4.10
C SER A 339 -10.73 16.04 -2.82
N THR A 340 -10.79 17.06 -1.97
CA THR A 340 -10.19 17.05 -0.63
C THR A 340 -10.88 16.08 0.34
N SER A 341 -12.12 15.66 0.04
CA SER A 341 -12.83 14.59 0.76
C SER A 341 -12.53 13.19 0.21
N GLY A 342 -11.77 13.10 -0.89
CA GLY A 342 -11.50 11.86 -1.59
C GLY A 342 -10.12 11.31 -1.29
N SER A 343 -10.03 9.98 -1.19
CA SER A 343 -8.79 9.23 -1.09
C SER A 343 -8.44 8.53 -2.41
N ALA A 344 -7.14 8.31 -2.61
CA ALA A 344 -6.55 7.53 -3.68
C ALA A 344 -5.37 6.72 -3.11
N VAL A 345 -5.37 5.40 -3.26
CA VAL A 345 -4.30 4.51 -2.76
C VAL A 345 -3.56 3.89 -3.94
N ARG A 346 -2.29 4.25 -4.09
CA ARG A 346 -1.36 3.70 -5.08
C ARG A 346 -0.98 2.26 -4.71
N TYR A 347 -1.07 1.35 -5.66
CA TYR A 347 -0.63 -0.04 -5.51
C TYR A 347 0.39 -0.40 -6.58
N GLU A 348 1.56 -0.83 -6.13
CA GLU A 348 2.66 -1.25 -6.98
C GLU A 348 3.25 -2.53 -6.41
N ARG A 349 3.07 -3.65 -7.12
CA ARG A 349 3.71 -4.92 -6.77
C ARG A 349 4.28 -5.59 -7.99
N ARG A 350 5.45 -6.18 -7.79
CA ARG A 350 6.18 -7.02 -8.74
C ARG A 350 6.59 -8.28 -8.00
N SER A 351 6.39 -9.46 -8.55
CA SER A 351 6.86 -10.68 -7.89
C SER A 351 8.40 -10.66 -7.78
N GLY A 352 8.90 -11.05 -6.61
CA GLY A 352 10.35 -11.13 -6.35
C GLY A 352 11.05 -12.23 -7.15
N PHE A 353 10.30 -13.23 -7.63
CA PHE A 353 10.80 -14.40 -8.36
C PHE A 353 10.32 -14.44 -9.83
N ASN A 354 9.17 -13.84 -10.17
CA ASN A 354 8.79 -13.58 -11.56
C ASN A 354 8.65 -12.08 -11.84
N ARG A 355 9.70 -11.47 -12.41
CA ARG A 355 9.76 -10.01 -12.59
C ARG A 355 8.79 -9.45 -13.66
N THR A 356 8.21 -10.28 -14.52
CA THR A 356 7.20 -9.87 -15.51
C THR A 356 5.80 -9.77 -14.91
N SER A 357 5.52 -10.54 -13.85
CA SER A 357 4.30 -10.45 -13.07
C SER A 357 4.28 -9.15 -12.25
N ILE A 358 3.49 -8.18 -12.73
CA ILE A 358 3.31 -6.84 -12.15
C ILE A 358 1.84 -6.47 -12.02
N GLU A 359 1.49 -5.87 -10.89
CA GLU A 359 0.19 -5.27 -10.62
C GLU A 359 0.42 -3.81 -10.24
N MET A 360 -0.11 -2.89 -11.05
CA MET A 360 0.17 -1.45 -10.98
C MET A 360 -1.13 -0.67 -11.19
N HIS A 361 -1.68 -0.09 -10.14
CA HIS A 361 -2.94 0.65 -10.21
C HIS A 361 -3.06 1.71 -9.10
N THR A 362 -4.11 2.52 -9.16
CA THR A 362 -4.61 3.29 -8.02
C THR A 362 -6.03 2.81 -7.70
N THR A 363 -6.35 2.62 -6.42
CA THR A 363 -7.75 2.50 -5.96
C THR A 363 -8.26 3.90 -5.60
N LEU A 364 -9.45 4.25 -6.09
CA LEU A 364 -10.09 5.55 -5.90
C LEU A 364 -11.33 5.41 -5.03
N SER A 365 -11.55 6.40 -4.17
CA SER A 365 -12.84 6.61 -3.51
C SER A 365 -13.90 7.10 -4.52
N ALA A 366 -15.16 7.20 -4.09
CA ALA A 366 -16.30 7.66 -4.88
C ALA A 366 -16.27 9.17 -5.24
N HIS A 367 -15.16 9.64 -5.80
CA HIS A 367 -14.88 11.04 -6.08
C HIS A 367 -14.19 11.19 -7.45
N PRO A 368 -14.24 12.38 -8.08
CA PRO A 368 -13.41 12.66 -9.24
C PRO A 368 -11.91 12.45 -8.97
N PHE A 369 -11.18 12.08 -10.02
CA PHE A 369 -9.74 11.89 -9.99
C PHE A 369 -9.03 12.86 -10.92
N ARG A 370 -7.72 13.05 -10.69
CA ARG A 370 -6.83 13.84 -11.52
C ARG A 370 -5.52 13.10 -11.73
N VAL A 371 -4.94 13.21 -12.93
CA VAL A 371 -3.58 12.73 -13.24
C VAL A 371 -2.85 13.75 -14.13
N GLU A 372 -1.54 13.89 -13.94
CA GLU A 372 -0.67 14.72 -14.77
C GLU A 372 0.02 13.82 -15.81
N LEU A 373 -0.27 14.03 -17.10
CA LEU A 373 0.19 13.18 -18.21
C LEU A 373 0.80 14.03 -19.33
N SER A 374 1.89 13.59 -19.95
CA SER A 374 2.42 14.21 -21.17
C SER A 374 1.44 14.00 -22.35
N PRO A 375 1.41 14.87 -23.37
CA PRO A 375 0.62 14.64 -24.56
C PRO A 375 1.05 13.33 -25.24
N GLY A 376 0.09 12.45 -25.55
CA GLY A 376 0.39 11.07 -25.94
C GLY A 376 -0.81 10.14 -25.79
N ARG A 377 -0.64 8.88 -26.19
CA ARG A 377 -1.71 7.88 -26.11
C ARG A 377 -1.55 7.04 -24.84
N TYR A 378 -2.66 6.85 -24.14
CA TYR A 378 -2.72 6.08 -22.91
C TYR A 378 -3.90 5.12 -22.93
N THR A 379 -3.73 3.94 -22.34
CA THR A 379 -4.81 3.01 -22.02
C THR A 379 -5.26 3.26 -20.59
N PHE A 380 -6.55 3.54 -20.41
CA PHE A 380 -7.21 3.61 -19.12
C PHE A 380 -8.04 2.34 -18.93
N SER A 381 -7.81 1.58 -17.87
CA SER A 381 -8.61 0.41 -17.48
C SER A 381 -9.20 0.64 -16.09
N ILE A 382 -10.53 0.52 -15.98
CA ILE A 382 -11.31 0.80 -14.79
C ILE A 382 -12.06 -0.45 -14.36
N GLU A 383 -11.98 -0.81 -13.08
CA GLU A 383 -12.55 -2.03 -12.52
C GLU A 383 -13.13 -1.81 -11.13
N ARG A 384 -14.14 -2.61 -10.75
CA ARG A 384 -14.73 -2.60 -9.41
C ARG A 384 -15.04 -4.04 -9.00
N GLY A 385 -14.05 -4.72 -8.43
CA GLY A 385 -14.20 -6.12 -8.03
C GLY A 385 -14.61 -7.03 -9.19
N LYS A 386 -15.43 -8.04 -8.88
CA LYS A 386 -15.87 -9.06 -9.85
C LYS A 386 -17.31 -8.90 -10.33
N GLU A 387 -18.08 -8.02 -9.71
CA GLU A 387 -19.53 -7.89 -9.97
C GLU A 387 -19.87 -6.88 -11.08
N PHE A 388 -18.86 -6.18 -11.59
CA PHE A 388 -18.94 -5.21 -12.69
C PHE A 388 -18.14 -5.68 -13.90
N PHE A 389 -18.54 -5.25 -15.10
CA PHE A 389 -17.67 -5.38 -16.26
C PHE A 389 -16.53 -4.33 -16.18
N PRO A 390 -15.29 -4.71 -16.51
CA PRO A 390 -14.20 -3.74 -16.67
C PRO A 390 -14.48 -2.82 -17.87
N GLU A 391 -14.17 -1.52 -17.74
CA GLU A 391 -14.12 -0.59 -18.88
C GLU A 391 -12.65 -0.31 -19.22
N THR A 392 -12.23 -0.62 -20.45
CA THR A 392 -10.91 -0.25 -20.97
C THR A 392 -11.04 0.63 -22.21
N ARG A 393 -10.33 1.77 -22.23
CA ARG A 393 -10.40 2.79 -23.30
C ARG A 393 -9.02 3.39 -23.57
N GLU A 394 -8.65 3.47 -24.86
CA GLU A 394 -7.53 4.34 -25.27
C GLU A 394 -7.98 5.82 -25.24
N VAL A 395 -7.16 6.68 -24.64
CA VAL A 395 -7.37 8.13 -24.55
C VAL A 395 -6.17 8.83 -25.18
N MET A 396 -6.46 9.72 -26.14
CA MET A 396 -5.47 10.64 -26.72
C MET A 396 -5.38 11.87 -25.81
N VAL A 397 -4.28 12.04 -25.08
CA VAL A 397 -4.07 13.18 -24.19
C VAL A 397 -3.46 14.34 -24.96
N GLU A 398 -4.14 15.48 -24.91
CA GLU A 398 -3.73 16.75 -25.51
C GLU A 398 -4.25 17.94 -24.69
N ARG A 399 -3.73 19.16 -24.94
CA ARG A 399 -4.18 20.35 -24.19
C ARG A 399 -5.66 20.62 -24.48
N GLY A 400 -6.45 20.81 -23.42
CA GLY A 400 -7.89 21.05 -23.53
C GLY A 400 -8.75 19.78 -23.59
N LEU A 401 -8.15 18.59 -23.39
CA LEU A 401 -8.90 17.34 -23.21
C LEU A 401 -10.04 17.52 -22.19
N PRO A 402 -11.31 17.22 -22.54
CA PRO A 402 -12.42 17.31 -21.60
C PRO A 402 -12.30 16.26 -20.49
N LYS A 403 -13.04 16.49 -19.39
CA LYS A 403 -13.15 15.56 -18.27
C LYS A 403 -13.56 14.17 -18.77
N GLN A 404 -12.85 13.14 -18.32
CA GLN A 404 -13.06 11.75 -18.72
C GLN A 404 -14.09 11.07 -17.80
N THR A 405 -15.27 10.73 -18.33
CA THR A 405 -16.23 9.88 -17.60
C THR A 405 -16.08 8.42 -18.02
N PHE A 406 -16.08 7.52 -17.03
CA PHE A 406 -16.16 6.07 -17.17
C PHE A 406 -17.46 5.58 -16.50
N ARG A 407 -18.09 4.53 -17.04
CA ARG A 407 -19.40 4.02 -16.60
C ARG A 407 -19.37 2.51 -16.43
N LEU A 408 -19.09 2.06 -15.21
CA LEU A 408 -19.07 0.63 -14.90
C LEU A 408 -20.49 0.08 -14.82
N ARG A 409 -20.73 -1.04 -15.52
CA ARG A 409 -22.02 -1.74 -15.50
C ARG A 409 -21.93 -2.98 -14.61
N ARG A 410 -22.70 -3.01 -13.53
CA ARG A 410 -22.88 -4.19 -12.69
C ARG A 410 -23.58 -5.31 -13.50
N TRP A 411 -23.14 -6.55 -13.34
CA TRP A 411 -23.72 -7.72 -14.03
C TRP A 411 -24.32 -8.77 -13.09
N VAL A 412 -23.99 -8.69 -11.81
CA VAL A 412 -24.62 -9.43 -10.71
C VAL A 412 -24.59 -8.56 -9.45
N ASN A 413 -25.57 -8.67 -8.57
CA ASN A 413 -25.48 -8.17 -7.21
C ASN A 413 -25.59 -9.35 -6.25
N MET A 414 -24.47 -9.73 -5.63
CA MET A 414 -24.44 -10.87 -4.70
C MET A 414 -25.03 -10.49 -3.33
N ASN A 415 -24.81 -9.25 -2.89
CA ASN A 415 -25.32 -8.74 -1.61
C ASN A 415 -26.87 -8.73 -1.57
N GLU A 416 -27.53 -8.38 -2.68
CA GLU A 416 -29.00 -8.48 -2.83
C GLU A 416 -29.53 -9.92 -2.74
N GLN A 417 -28.69 -10.91 -2.99
CA GLN A 417 -29.00 -12.34 -2.89
C GLN A 417 -28.54 -12.95 -1.56
N GLY A 418 -28.15 -12.12 -0.57
CA GLY A 418 -27.67 -12.56 0.74
C GLY A 418 -26.23 -13.09 0.75
N TRP A 419 -25.49 -12.97 -0.35
CA TRP A 419 -24.11 -13.47 -0.48
C TRP A 419 -23.10 -12.33 -0.35
N TYR A 420 -22.26 -12.39 0.68
CA TYR A 420 -21.29 -11.34 1.00
C TYR A 420 -19.86 -11.86 0.84
N SER A 421 -19.04 -11.13 0.10
CA SER A 421 -17.66 -11.52 -0.23
C SER A 421 -16.67 -11.31 0.92
N GLY A 422 -15.53 -12.01 0.89
CA GLY A 422 -14.39 -11.67 1.72
C GLY A 422 -13.07 -12.20 1.18
N ASP A 423 -12.01 -11.62 1.73
CA ASP A 423 -10.61 -11.95 1.49
C ASP A 423 -9.96 -12.29 2.84
N THR A 424 -9.65 -13.58 3.04
CA THR A 424 -9.20 -14.15 4.32
C THR A 424 -7.72 -13.94 4.62
N HIS A 425 -6.92 -13.58 3.61
CA HIS A 425 -5.48 -13.37 3.73
C HIS A 425 -5.04 -12.15 2.94
N ASN A 426 -4.77 -11.04 3.60
CA ASN A 426 -4.10 -9.89 2.98
C ASN A 426 -3.11 -9.22 3.95
N HIS A 427 -2.16 -8.47 3.38
CA HIS A 427 -1.18 -7.66 4.09
C HIS A 427 -1.29 -6.20 3.65
N ARG A 428 -2.50 -5.64 3.65
CA ARG A 428 -2.69 -4.21 3.41
C ARG A 428 -2.53 -3.41 4.68
N ASP A 429 -2.00 -2.20 4.52
CA ASP A 429 -1.95 -1.23 5.60
C ASP A 429 -3.39 -0.97 6.06
N PRO A 430 -3.73 -1.16 7.34
CA PRO A 430 -5.10 -0.99 7.80
C PRO A 430 -5.69 0.41 7.54
N ALA A 431 -4.84 1.43 7.37
CA ALA A 431 -5.27 2.76 6.96
C ALA A 431 -5.76 2.84 5.50
N GLU A 432 -5.32 1.93 4.63
CA GLU A 432 -5.71 1.87 3.21
C GLU A 432 -7.02 1.07 3.00
N LEU A 433 -7.35 0.13 3.90
CA LEU A 433 -8.48 -0.80 3.74
C LEU A 433 -9.83 -0.12 3.45
N PRO A 434 -10.25 0.98 4.13
CA PRO A 434 -11.51 1.66 3.81
C PRO A 434 -11.60 2.14 2.35
N ASN A 435 -10.47 2.46 1.71
CA ASN A 435 -10.45 2.82 0.30
C ASN A 435 -10.41 1.60 -0.62
N VAL A 436 -9.48 0.68 -0.35
CA VAL A 436 -9.22 -0.48 -1.22
C VAL A 436 -10.42 -1.44 -1.25
N MET A 437 -11.02 -1.72 -0.10
CA MET A 437 -12.19 -2.61 -0.01
C MET A 437 -13.41 -2.04 -0.72
N LEU A 438 -13.64 -0.72 -0.60
CA LEU A 438 -14.72 -0.06 -1.33
C LEU A 438 -14.45 -0.02 -2.84
N ALA A 439 -13.20 0.18 -3.27
CA ALA A 439 -12.83 0.15 -4.68
C ALA A 439 -13.00 -1.23 -5.33
N GLU A 440 -12.76 -2.29 -4.55
CA GLU A 440 -12.92 -3.68 -5.00
C GLU A 440 -14.29 -4.30 -4.65
N ASP A 441 -15.21 -3.59 -3.97
CA ASP A 441 -16.51 -4.13 -3.51
C ASP A 441 -16.32 -5.44 -2.69
N VAL A 442 -15.40 -5.46 -1.73
CA VAL A 442 -15.07 -6.62 -0.87
C VAL A 442 -15.67 -6.42 0.52
N ASN A 443 -16.69 -7.21 0.88
CA ASN A 443 -17.47 -6.98 2.12
C ASN A 443 -16.66 -7.22 3.40
N VAL A 444 -15.84 -8.29 3.46
CA VAL A 444 -15.04 -8.63 4.64
C VAL A 444 -13.56 -8.72 4.33
N GLY A 445 -12.76 -7.88 4.99
CA GLY A 445 -11.30 -7.89 4.90
C GLY A 445 -10.65 -8.41 6.18
N LEU A 446 -9.82 -9.44 6.09
CA LEU A 446 -9.06 -9.98 7.21
C LEU A 446 -7.54 -9.74 7.02
N PRO A 447 -7.02 -8.54 7.36
CA PRO A 447 -5.59 -8.26 7.27
C PRO A 447 -4.79 -9.03 8.33
N MET A 448 -3.63 -9.56 7.94
CA MET A 448 -2.63 -10.13 8.86
C MET A 448 -1.87 -9.01 9.55
N VAL A 449 -2.51 -8.40 10.56
CA VAL A 449 -1.93 -7.32 11.36
C VAL A 449 -0.71 -7.82 12.14
N ASP A 450 -0.85 -9.01 12.74
CA ASP A 450 0.24 -9.71 13.42
C ASP A 450 0.83 -10.77 12.46
N TRP A 451 2.14 -10.72 12.20
CA TRP A 451 2.80 -11.63 11.27
C TRP A 451 4.21 -11.97 11.79
N THR A 452 4.61 -13.24 11.77
CA THR A 452 5.99 -13.67 12.06
C THR A 452 6.52 -14.63 11.00
N THR A 453 7.80 -14.47 10.68
CA THR A 453 8.51 -15.33 9.71
C THR A 453 9.56 -16.26 10.33
N THR A 454 9.62 -16.31 11.66
CA THR A 454 10.63 -17.06 12.42
C THR A 454 9.97 -17.77 13.60
N SER A 455 10.13 -19.08 13.72
CA SER A 455 9.38 -19.90 14.69
C SER A 455 9.69 -19.61 16.15
N THR A 456 10.81 -18.93 16.45
CA THR A 456 11.21 -18.50 17.80
C THR A 456 10.80 -17.05 18.12
N VAL A 457 10.11 -16.35 17.22
CA VAL A 457 9.68 -14.96 17.42
C VAL A 457 8.16 -14.89 17.42
N ALA A 458 7.58 -14.37 18.50
CA ALA A 458 6.14 -14.14 18.61
C ALA A 458 5.66 -13.06 17.61
N PRO A 459 4.47 -13.22 17.00
CA PRO A 459 3.90 -12.21 16.09
C PRO A 459 3.83 -10.82 16.71
N SER A 460 3.48 -10.71 17.99
CA SER A 460 3.36 -9.40 18.66
C SER A 460 4.68 -8.63 18.82
N ALA A 461 5.82 -9.35 18.81
CA ALA A 461 7.19 -8.82 18.89
C ALA A 461 7.91 -8.81 17.53
N SER A 462 7.28 -9.32 16.48
CA SER A 462 7.85 -9.41 15.14
C SER A 462 7.89 -8.05 14.45
N GLY A 463 9.01 -7.76 13.78
CA GLY A 463 9.15 -6.58 12.91
C GLY A 463 8.40 -6.67 11.58
N ARG A 464 7.68 -7.76 11.32
CA ARG A 464 6.91 -8.00 10.07
C ARG A 464 5.48 -7.46 10.12
N GLY A 465 4.85 -7.46 11.30
CA GLY A 465 3.47 -7.00 11.49
C GLY A 465 3.32 -5.48 11.39
N PHE A 466 2.08 -5.01 11.31
CA PHE A 466 1.77 -3.59 11.25
C PHE A 466 1.93 -2.93 12.63
N ARG A 467 2.58 -1.75 12.66
CA ARG A 467 2.78 -0.98 13.89
C ARG A 467 1.58 -0.08 14.15
N GLY A 468 0.87 -0.29 15.26
CA GLY A 468 -0.22 0.58 15.68
C GLY A 468 -1.04 -0.03 16.83
N THR A 469 -1.83 0.80 17.51
CA THR A 469 -2.86 0.34 18.45
C THR A 469 -4.15 0.09 17.69
N PHE A 470 -4.35 -1.16 17.26
CA PHE A 470 -5.60 -1.62 16.64
C PHE A 470 -6.53 -2.23 17.70
N GLY A 471 -7.85 -2.01 17.56
CA GLY A 471 -8.87 -2.63 18.41
C GLY A 471 -8.97 -4.15 18.24
N ASP A 472 -9.83 -4.79 19.03
CA ASP A 472 -10.15 -6.23 19.00
C ASP A 472 -11.51 -6.56 18.33
N GLY A 473 -12.33 -5.54 18.11
CA GLY A 473 -13.58 -5.58 17.37
C GLY A 473 -13.42 -5.19 15.89
N PRO A 474 -14.39 -5.59 15.05
CA PRO A 474 -14.44 -5.20 13.64
C PRO A 474 -14.62 -3.69 13.45
N VAL A 475 -13.98 -3.14 12.42
CA VAL A 475 -14.02 -1.74 12.01
C VAL A 475 -14.95 -1.62 10.80
N GLN A 476 -16.11 -0.99 11.00
CA GLN A 476 -17.12 -0.77 9.97
C GLN A 476 -16.67 0.34 9.01
N ILE A 477 -16.83 0.11 7.71
CA ILE A 477 -16.58 1.10 6.64
C ILE A 477 -17.89 1.73 6.17
N ASP A 478 -18.88 0.90 5.81
CA ASP A 478 -20.24 1.31 5.45
C ASP A 478 -21.28 0.28 5.94
N ALA A 479 -22.48 0.20 5.36
CA ALA A 479 -23.50 -0.77 5.77
C ALA A 479 -23.14 -2.26 5.53
N THR A 480 -22.25 -2.57 4.58
CA THR A 480 -21.92 -3.95 4.16
C THR A 480 -20.42 -4.23 4.05
N HIS A 481 -19.55 -3.25 4.31
CA HIS A 481 -18.10 -3.38 4.27
C HIS A 481 -17.49 -3.22 5.66
N VAL A 482 -16.64 -4.17 6.06
CA VAL A 482 -16.05 -4.25 7.41
C VAL A 482 -14.70 -4.99 7.38
N TRP A 483 -13.71 -4.53 8.14
CA TRP A 483 -12.46 -5.26 8.33
C TRP A 483 -12.20 -5.54 9.81
N GLN A 484 -11.55 -6.67 10.10
CA GLN A 484 -11.24 -7.08 11.49
C GLN A 484 -9.72 -7.05 11.68
N PRO A 485 -9.14 -6.13 12.49
CA PRO A 485 -7.70 -6.10 12.79
C PRO A 485 -7.12 -7.37 13.41
N ARG A 486 -7.91 -8.20 14.10
CA ARG A 486 -7.37 -9.36 14.83
C ARG A 486 -7.26 -10.62 13.97
N ASN A 487 -6.26 -10.62 13.09
CA ASN A 487 -5.77 -11.84 12.45
C ASN A 487 -4.25 -11.94 12.58
N THR A 488 -3.76 -13.17 12.73
CA THR A 488 -2.35 -13.50 12.93
C THR A 488 -1.88 -14.51 11.90
N GLU A 489 -0.70 -14.30 11.31
CA GLU A 489 -0.03 -15.28 10.46
C GLU A 489 1.32 -15.75 11.04
N TYR A 490 1.49 -17.07 11.08
CA TYR A 490 2.76 -17.75 11.33
C TYR A 490 3.30 -18.34 10.02
N GLU A 491 4.02 -17.53 9.23
CA GLU A 491 4.60 -17.92 7.93
C GLU A 491 6.08 -18.29 8.08
N ILE A 492 6.34 -19.50 8.58
CA ILE A 492 7.67 -19.82 9.10
C ILE A 492 8.66 -20.15 7.96
N PHE A 493 9.60 -19.23 7.70
CA PHE A 493 10.75 -19.44 6.81
C PHE A 493 12.02 -19.89 7.54
N SER A 494 12.11 -19.69 8.86
CA SER A 494 13.30 -19.99 9.65
C SER A 494 12.97 -20.59 11.01
N THR A 495 13.80 -21.55 11.44
CA THR A 495 13.68 -22.24 12.73
C THR A 495 15.05 -22.40 13.38
N GLY A 496 15.15 -22.02 14.67
CA GLY A 496 16.41 -22.08 15.42
C GLY A 496 17.56 -21.29 14.79
N GLY A 497 17.25 -20.17 14.11
CA GLY A 497 18.23 -19.37 13.36
C GLY A 497 18.70 -19.97 12.02
N LYS A 498 18.19 -21.14 11.62
CA LYS A 498 18.46 -21.75 10.31
C LYS A 498 17.31 -21.45 9.34
N ASN A 499 17.63 -21.25 8.06
CA ASN A 499 16.62 -21.23 6.99
C ASN A 499 15.99 -22.62 6.89
N HIS A 500 14.70 -22.71 7.19
CA HIS A 500 13.95 -23.96 7.24
C HIS A 500 12.45 -23.63 7.13
N THR A 501 12.01 -23.47 5.89
CA THR A 501 10.61 -23.16 5.56
C THR A 501 9.70 -24.29 6.02
N LEU A 502 8.64 -24.00 6.79
CA LEU A 502 7.65 -24.98 7.25
C LEU A 502 6.32 -24.80 6.51
N GLY A 503 5.68 -23.65 6.66
CA GLY A 503 4.34 -23.35 6.15
C GLY A 503 3.76 -22.07 6.73
N ALA A 504 2.51 -21.78 6.34
CA ALA A 504 1.69 -20.71 6.88
C ALA A 504 0.54 -21.30 7.70
N LEU A 505 0.34 -20.79 8.91
CA LEU A 505 -0.85 -21.02 9.74
C LEU A 505 -1.47 -19.67 10.04
N LEU A 506 -2.71 -19.49 9.62
CA LEU A 506 -3.47 -18.25 9.77
C LEU A 506 -4.49 -18.43 10.89
N ILE A 507 -4.67 -17.40 11.71
CA ILE A 507 -5.61 -17.35 12.83
C ILE A 507 -6.52 -16.15 12.61
N LEU A 508 -7.79 -16.41 12.32
CA LEU A 508 -8.74 -15.41 11.87
C LEU A 508 -9.72 -15.02 12.98
N ASN A 509 -9.93 -13.71 13.18
CA ASN A 509 -10.86 -13.14 14.16
C ASN A 509 -10.60 -13.60 15.61
N HIS A 510 -9.34 -13.57 16.04
CA HIS A 510 -8.99 -13.70 17.46
C HIS A 510 -9.31 -12.40 18.23
N ARG A 511 -8.99 -12.32 19.52
CA ARG A 511 -9.25 -11.17 20.39
C ARG A 511 -7.97 -10.59 20.96
N THR A 512 -7.11 -11.43 21.54
CA THR A 512 -5.82 -11.00 22.10
C THR A 512 -4.67 -11.27 21.13
N ARG A 513 -3.64 -10.43 21.12
CA ARG A 513 -2.45 -10.66 20.26
C ARG A 513 -1.70 -11.91 20.70
N PHE A 514 -0.98 -12.55 19.77
CA PHE A 514 -0.12 -13.68 20.10
C PHE A 514 1.29 -13.21 20.50
N ASP A 515 1.59 -13.42 21.78
CA ASP A 515 2.82 -13.10 22.51
C ASP A 515 3.78 -14.29 22.69
N GLN A 516 3.33 -15.47 22.29
CA GLN A 516 4.14 -16.68 22.21
C GLN A 516 4.66 -16.94 20.78
N PRO A 517 5.84 -17.55 20.61
CA PRO A 517 6.27 -18.14 19.35
C PRO A 517 5.38 -19.33 18.93
N VAL A 518 5.56 -19.82 17.70
CA VAL A 518 4.67 -20.84 17.09
C VAL A 518 4.69 -22.22 17.79
N PHE A 519 5.74 -22.51 18.58
CA PHE A 519 5.90 -23.78 19.29
C PHE A 519 5.76 -23.59 20.81
N PRO A 520 5.03 -24.50 21.51
CA PRO A 520 4.34 -25.69 20.98
C PRO A 520 3.04 -25.34 20.22
N LEU A 521 2.77 -26.05 19.12
CA LEU A 521 1.63 -25.78 18.23
C LEU A 521 0.28 -25.86 18.94
N GLN A 522 0.14 -26.78 19.89
CA GLN A 522 -1.09 -27.02 20.63
C GLN A 522 -1.59 -25.75 21.35
N ALA A 523 -0.69 -24.99 21.99
CA ALA A 523 -1.05 -23.79 22.74
C ALA A 523 -1.56 -22.65 21.83
N ILE A 524 -1.11 -22.60 20.57
CA ILE A 524 -1.62 -21.66 19.57
C ILE A 524 -3.07 -21.96 19.25
N ALA A 525 -3.38 -23.23 18.95
CA ALA A 525 -4.73 -23.66 18.63
C ALA A 525 -5.67 -23.52 19.84
N GLU A 526 -5.24 -23.89 21.05
CA GLU A 526 -6.05 -23.76 22.26
C GLU A 526 -6.46 -22.30 22.53
N LYS A 527 -5.51 -21.35 22.44
CA LYS A 527 -5.80 -19.91 22.57
C LYS A 527 -6.76 -19.42 21.48
N ALA A 528 -6.50 -19.76 20.23
CA ALA A 528 -7.37 -19.40 19.10
C ALA A 528 -8.81 -19.92 19.31
N ARG A 529 -8.96 -21.19 19.70
CA ARG A 529 -10.27 -21.82 19.94
C ARG A 529 -11.00 -21.20 21.14
N ALA A 530 -10.30 -20.87 22.22
CA ALA A 530 -10.89 -20.20 23.39
C ALA A 530 -11.46 -18.82 23.05
N GLU A 531 -10.89 -18.14 22.05
CA GLU A 531 -11.33 -16.81 21.58
C GLU A 531 -12.37 -16.88 20.44
N GLY A 532 -12.74 -18.09 19.99
CA GLY A 532 -13.68 -18.30 18.88
C GLY A 532 -13.10 -18.04 17.48
N ALA A 533 -11.78 -18.02 17.36
CA ALA A 533 -11.08 -17.82 16.10
C ALA A 533 -11.14 -19.07 15.19
N LEU A 534 -10.99 -18.86 13.89
CA LEU A 534 -10.84 -19.92 12.89
C LEU A 534 -9.36 -20.13 12.55
N LEU A 535 -8.97 -21.38 12.33
CA LEU A 535 -7.64 -21.75 11.85
C LEU A 535 -7.68 -22.03 10.35
N ASP A 536 -6.95 -21.26 9.55
CA ASP A 536 -6.89 -21.37 8.10
C ASP A 536 -5.52 -21.84 7.61
N LEU A 537 -5.53 -22.52 6.46
CA LEU A 537 -4.41 -23.23 5.87
C LEU A 537 -4.27 -22.87 4.39
N GLU A 538 -3.27 -22.05 4.10
CA GLU A 538 -3.11 -21.46 2.77
C GLU A 538 -2.22 -22.31 1.84
N LYS A 539 -0.99 -22.60 2.25
CA LYS A 539 0.00 -23.34 1.43
C LYS A 539 -0.30 -24.84 1.37
N HIS A 540 -1.22 -25.24 0.50
CA HIS A 540 -1.71 -26.62 0.39
C HIS A 540 -0.64 -27.69 0.10
N ASN A 541 0.47 -27.34 -0.57
CA ASN A 541 1.51 -28.30 -0.98
C ASN A 541 2.81 -28.24 -0.16
N TRP A 542 2.82 -27.57 0.99
CA TRP A 542 3.96 -27.59 1.92
C TRP A 542 3.75 -28.71 2.96
N PRO A 543 4.77 -29.51 3.31
CA PRO A 543 4.55 -30.70 4.16
C PRO A 543 4.02 -30.40 5.57
N TRP A 544 4.39 -29.26 6.16
CA TRP A 544 3.89 -28.82 7.47
C TRP A 544 2.36 -28.73 7.46
N SER A 545 1.80 -28.18 6.39
CA SER A 545 0.36 -27.95 6.23
C SER A 545 -0.44 -29.24 6.40
N LEU A 546 0.03 -30.32 5.78
CA LEU A 546 -0.61 -31.64 5.89
C LEU A 546 -0.52 -32.22 7.30
N ALA A 547 0.54 -31.93 8.06
CA ALA A 547 0.63 -32.31 9.47
C ALA A 547 -0.30 -31.47 10.36
N LEU A 548 -0.49 -30.17 10.08
CA LEU A 548 -1.33 -29.29 10.91
C LEU A 548 -2.81 -29.70 10.94
N VAL A 549 -3.37 -30.21 9.84
CA VAL A 549 -4.79 -30.56 9.72
C VAL A 549 -5.28 -31.50 10.84
N PRO A 550 -4.70 -32.71 11.04
CA PRO A 550 -5.12 -33.61 12.11
C PRO A 550 -4.75 -33.11 13.51
N LEU A 551 -3.65 -32.35 13.66
CA LEU A 551 -3.16 -31.88 14.96
C LEU A 551 -4.02 -30.76 15.54
N LEU A 552 -4.28 -29.73 14.75
CA LEU A 552 -4.95 -28.51 15.20
C LEU A 552 -6.45 -28.53 14.95
N LYS A 553 -6.95 -29.55 14.22
CA LYS A 553 -8.31 -29.61 13.69
C LYS A 553 -8.62 -28.33 12.93
N VAL A 554 -7.80 -28.08 11.89
CA VAL A 554 -7.90 -26.90 11.01
C VAL A 554 -9.34 -26.71 10.52
N ASP A 555 -9.78 -25.46 10.43
CA ASP A 555 -11.14 -25.12 10.00
C ASP A 555 -11.27 -24.95 8.50
N LEU A 556 -10.37 -24.14 7.97
CA LEU A 556 -10.45 -23.56 6.65
C LEU A 556 -9.26 -24.04 5.81
N PHE A 557 -9.44 -23.98 4.50
CA PHE A 557 -8.41 -24.32 3.53
C PHE A 557 -8.52 -23.33 2.38
N GLU A 558 -7.47 -22.55 2.09
CA GLU A 558 -7.51 -21.57 1.01
C GLU A 558 -7.45 -22.26 -0.36
N LEU A 559 -8.61 -22.72 -0.79
CA LEU A 559 -8.80 -23.39 -2.06
C LEU A 559 -8.61 -22.39 -3.22
N ALA A 560 -8.92 -21.10 -2.98
CA ALA A 560 -8.49 -19.97 -3.80
C ALA A 560 -7.40 -19.16 -3.07
N ASN A 561 -6.27 -19.81 -2.79
CA ASN A 561 -5.07 -19.21 -2.15
C ASN A 561 -4.42 -18.07 -2.94
N ASN A 562 -3.50 -17.38 -2.25
CA ASN A 562 -2.76 -16.21 -2.71
C ASN A 562 -1.79 -16.43 -3.90
N HIS A 563 -1.69 -17.64 -4.44
CA HIS A 563 -0.94 -17.96 -5.66
C HIS A 563 -1.79 -17.89 -6.94
N HIS A 564 -3.10 -17.67 -6.83
CA HIS A 564 -3.95 -17.34 -7.98
C HIS A 564 -3.90 -15.83 -8.23
N TRP A 565 -3.43 -15.42 -9.42
CA TRP A 565 -3.21 -14.00 -9.74
C TRP A 565 -3.96 -13.58 -11.00
N GLU A 566 -4.27 -12.29 -11.09
CA GLU A 566 -4.65 -11.66 -12.36
C GLU A 566 -3.48 -11.71 -13.36
N THR A 567 -2.32 -11.28 -12.86
CA THR A 567 -1.04 -11.14 -13.55
C THR A 567 -0.40 -12.50 -13.89
N GLU A 568 0.65 -12.50 -14.71
CA GLU A 568 1.30 -13.73 -15.21
C GLU A 568 1.64 -14.73 -14.08
N TYR A 569 1.21 -15.99 -14.23
CA TYR A 569 1.43 -17.05 -13.25
C TYR A 569 2.94 -17.31 -13.02
N GLY A 570 3.42 -16.98 -11.81
CA GLY A 570 4.84 -17.04 -11.45
C GLY A 570 5.27 -18.20 -10.55
N ILE A 571 4.35 -19.05 -10.09
CA ILE A 571 4.61 -20.06 -9.04
C ILE A 571 5.04 -21.39 -9.67
N LYS A 572 6.31 -21.55 -10.01
CA LYS A 572 6.83 -22.77 -10.64
C LYS A 572 7.85 -23.45 -9.73
N ASN A 573 7.80 -24.79 -9.66
CA ASN A 573 8.68 -25.63 -8.84
C ASN A 573 8.60 -25.33 -7.32
N TRP A 574 7.40 -24.98 -6.82
CA TRP A 574 7.22 -24.65 -5.41
C TRP A 574 6.78 -25.87 -4.60
N ALA A 575 7.57 -26.27 -3.59
CA ALA A 575 7.29 -27.36 -2.65
C ALA A 575 7.04 -28.76 -3.26
N VAL A 576 6.17 -29.59 -2.66
CA VAL A 576 6.13 -31.05 -2.89
C VAL A 576 5.55 -31.39 -4.28
N PRO A 577 6.23 -32.21 -5.11
CA PRO A 577 5.69 -32.66 -6.40
C PRO A 577 4.38 -33.44 -6.27
N ALA A 578 3.50 -33.31 -7.26
CA ALA A 578 2.25 -34.05 -7.31
C ALA A 578 2.51 -35.57 -7.43
N PRO A 579 1.80 -36.42 -6.66
CA PRO A 579 1.86 -37.86 -6.83
C PRO A 579 1.14 -38.28 -8.13
N ALA A 580 1.59 -39.36 -8.76
CA ALA A 580 1.09 -39.81 -10.07
C ALA A 580 -0.44 -40.03 -10.12
N TRP A 581 -1.08 -40.38 -9.00
CA TRP A 581 -2.54 -40.56 -8.95
C TRP A 581 -3.34 -39.27 -9.18
N MET A 582 -2.74 -38.09 -9.01
CA MET A 582 -3.41 -36.81 -9.29
C MET A 582 -3.52 -36.50 -10.79
N GLY A 583 -2.78 -37.20 -11.66
CA GLY A 583 -2.86 -37.03 -13.12
C GLY A 583 -2.41 -35.65 -13.65
N LEU A 584 -1.59 -34.92 -12.89
CA LEU A 584 -1.10 -33.58 -13.25
C LEU A 584 0.20 -33.65 -14.05
N SER A 585 0.51 -32.60 -14.82
CA SER A 585 1.76 -32.55 -15.59
C SER A 585 2.98 -32.21 -14.72
N GLY A 586 4.11 -32.84 -15.03
CA GLY A 586 5.43 -32.58 -14.43
C GLY A 586 5.42 -32.53 -12.91
N SER A 587 5.64 -31.35 -12.32
CA SER A 587 5.66 -31.17 -10.85
C SER A 587 4.27 -31.02 -10.23
N GLY A 588 3.23 -30.79 -11.04
CA GLY A 588 1.91 -30.32 -10.59
C GLY A 588 1.85 -28.81 -10.29
N THR A 589 2.95 -28.07 -10.47
CA THR A 589 3.01 -26.59 -10.27
C THR A 589 3.40 -25.83 -11.54
N ASP A 590 3.54 -26.53 -12.67
CA ASP A 590 4.19 -25.99 -13.88
C ASP A 590 3.32 -24.93 -14.60
N ASN A 591 2.01 -24.96 -14.35
CA ASN A 591 1.01 -24.02 -14.84
C ASN A 591 -0.14 -23.81 -13.82
N GLU A 592 -0.91 -22.73 -14.01
CA GLU A 592 -2.00 -22.33 -13.11
C GLU A 592 -3.13 -23.38 -12.98
N ARG A 593 -3.43 -24.13 -14.05
CA ARG A 593 -4.46 -25.19 -14.00
C ARG A 593 -4.00 -26.35 -13.13
N ASP A 594 -2.79 -26.84 -13.31
CA ASP A 594 -2.27 -27.94 -12.49
C ASP A 594 -2.10 -27.53 -11.02
N TRP A 595 -1.65 -26.30 -10.72
CA TRP A 595 -1.62 -25.76 -9.35
C TRP A 595 -3.02 -25.77 -8.69
N THR A 596 -4.03 -25.28 -9.42
CA THR A 596 -5.41 -25.26 -8.93
C THR A 596 -5.91 -26.68 -8.68
N LEU A 597 -5.65 -27.61 -9.60
CA LEU A 597 -6.06 -29.01 -9.49
C LEU A 597 -5.28 -29.77 -8.39
N TYR A 598 -4.02 -29.42 -8.11
CA TYR A 598 -3.28 -29.92 -6.96
C TYR A 598 -3.99 -29.53 -5.66
N GLY A 599 -4.29 -28.24 -5.50
CA GLY A 599 -4.99 -27.71 -4.33
C GLY A 599 -6.33 -28.40 -4.10
N PHE A 600 -7.13 -28.54 -5.17
CA PHE A 600 -8.39 -29.29 -5.14
C PHE A 600 -8.19 -30.74 -4.71
N GLN A 601 -7.27 -31.48 -5.33
CA GLN A 601 -7.09 -32.91 -5.02
C GLN A 601 -6.48 -33.16 -3.63
N THR A 602 -5.68 -32.23 -3.13
CA THR A 602 -5.18 -32.24 -1.73
C THR A 602 -6.32 -32.02 -0.75
N TYR A 603 -7.16 -31.02 -0.99
CA TYR A 603 -8.38 -30.76 -0.21
C TYR A 603 -9.32 -31.97 -0.21
N TYR A 604 -9.54 -32.60 -1.38
CA TYR A 604 -10.37 -33.79 -1.51
C TYR A 604 -9.82 -34.99 -0.74
N ALA A 605 -8.51 -35.22 -0.77
CA ALA A 605 -7.85 -36.28 0.02
C ALA A 605 -8.07 -36.09 1.53
N LEU A 606 -8.04 -34.85 2.01
CA LEU A 606 -8.31 -34.51 3.41
C LEU A 606 -9.80 -34.67 3.75
N LEU A 607 -10.74 -34.24 2.89
CA LEU A 607 -12.17 -34.51 3.07
C LEU A 607 -12.48 -36.02 3.08
N ASN A 608 -11.83 -36.80 2.21
CA ASN A 608 -11.93 -38.25 2.16
C ASN A 608 -11.44 -38.94 3.45
N CYS A 609 -10.46 -38.33 4.14
CA CYS A 609 -10.02 -38.75 5.47
C CYS A 609 -10.99 -38.36 6.61
N GLY A 610 -12.09 -37.67 6.30
CA GLY A 610 -13.13 -37.26 7.25
C GLY A 610 -12.93 -35.89 7.90
N PHE A 611 -11.87 -35.15 7.54
CA PHE A 611 -11.67 -33.78 8.04
C PHE A 611 -12.76 -32.85 7.47
N ARG A 612 -13.31 -31.97 8.31
CA ARG A 612 -14.39 -31.03 7.93
C ARG A 612 -13.82 -29.64 7.64
N LEU A 613 -12.99 -29.59 6.61
CA LEU A 613 -12.41 -28.35 6.08
C LEU A 613 -13.46 -27.60 5.27
N ARG A 614 -13.49 -26.27 5.37
CA ARG A 614 -14.37 -25.39 4.59
C ARG A 614 -13.49 -24.52 3.67
N PRO A 615 -13.91 -24.24 2.42
CA PRO A 615 -13.06 -23.51 1.49
C PRO A 615 -13.04 -22.02 1.84
N ALA A 616 -11.84 -21.46 1.88
CA ALA A 616 -11.54 -20.05 2.07
C ALA A 616 -10.73 -19.50 0.88
N ALA A 617 -10.49 -18.20 0.87
CA ALA A 617 -9.91 -17.50 -0.26
C ALA A 617 -9.21 -16.21 0.17
N GLY A 618 -7.91 -16.17 -0.07
CA GLY A 618 -7.05 -15.07 0.30
C GLY A 618 -6.11 -14.70 -0.84
N THR A 619 -5.68 -13.44 -0.86
CA THR A 619 -4.88 -12.90 -1.98
C THR A 619 -3.41 -12.63 -1.62
N ALA A 620 -3.09 -12.55 -0.33
CA ALA A 620 -1.89 -11.86 0.17
C ALA A 620 -1.66 -10.50 -0.51
N ASN A 621 -2.74 -9.77 -0.87
CA ASN A 621 -2.67 -8.42 -1.43
C ASN A 621 -1.88 -7.53 -0.46
N GLY A 622 -0.88 -6.81 -0.97
CA GLY A 622 0.16 -6.16 -0.16
C GLY A 622 1.52 -6.87 -0.19
N VAL A 623 1.57 -8.17 -0.49
CA VAL A 623 2.81 -8.94 -0.75
C VAL A 623 2.90 -9.36 -2.23
N HIS A 624 1.80 -9.80 -2.84
CA HIS A 624 1.78 -10.35 -4.20
C HIS A 624 1.23 -9.39 -5.28
N PRO A 625 1.60 -9.57 -6.57
CA PRO A 625 1.09 -8.78 -7.70
C PRO A 625 -0.33 -9.22 -8.10
N VAL A 626 -1.30 -8.85 -7.25
CA VAL A 626 -2.71 -9.20 -7.33
C VAL A 626 -3.55 -8.15 -6.59
N PRO A 627 -4.76 -7.76 -7.06
CA PRO A 627 -5.66 -6.85 -6.34
C PRO A 627 -6.37 -7.53 -5.14
N LEU A 628 -6.93 -6.74 -4.23
CA LEU A 628 -7.66 -7.25 -3.06
C LEU A 628 -8.95 -7.95 -3.50
N GLY A 629 -9.26 -9.11 -2.92
CA GLY A 629 -10.42 -9.89 -3.34
C GLY A 629 -10.35 -10.38 -4.79
N PHE A 630 -9.15 -10.56 -5.37
CA PHE A 630 -9.01 -11.32 -6.61
C PHE A 630 -9.40 -12.79 -6.43
N SER A 631 -9.05 -13.37 -5.28
CA SER A 631 -9.66 -14.57 -4.74
C SER A 631 -10.73 -14.14 -3.75
N ARG A 632 -11.94 -14.71 -3.81
CA ARG A 632 -13.03 -14.40 -2.86
C ARG A 632 -13.67 -15.65 -2.31
N VAL A 633 -14.08 -15.59 -1.06
CA VAL A 633 -15.09 -16.47 -0.48
C VAL A 633 -16.38 -15.67 -0.35
N TYR A 634 -17.47 -16.13 -0.95
CA TYR A 634 -18.81 -15.58 -0.70
C TYR A 634 -19.49 -16.43 0.36
N VAL A 635 -20.11 -15.78 1.34
CA VAL A 635 -20.83 -16.42 2.44
C VAL A 635 -22.30 -15.99 2.40
N HIS A 636 -23.22 -16.95 2.45
CA HIS A 636 -24.65 -16.69 2.48
C HIS A 636 -25.17 -16.39 3.88
N LEU A 637 -25.96 -15.32 4.03
CA LEU A 637 -26.71 -14.98 5.23
C LEU A 637 -28.20 -14.88 4.90
N ASP A 638 -29.04 -15.58 5.66
CA ASP A 638 -30.50 -15.48 5.59
C ASP A 638 -31.05 -14.21 6.28
N GLN A 639 -30.16 -13.37 6.80
CA GLN A 639 -30.41 -12.14 7.54
C GLN A 639 -29.55 -11.02 6.94
N PRO A 640 -29.88 -9.74 7.19
CA PRO A 640 -29.03 -8.62 6.79
C PRO A 640 -27.58 -8.77 7.27
N PHE A 641 -26.66 -8.14 6.53
CA PHE A 641 -25.22 -8.23 6.80
C PHE A 641 -24.87 -7.96 8.27
N SER A 642 -24.02 -8.83 8.82
CA SER A 642 -23.27 -8.55 10.04
C SER A 642 -21.97 -9.34 10.03
N PHE A 643 -20.89 -8.75 10.55
CA PHE A 643 -19.58 -9.43 10.62
C PHE A 643 -19.64 -10.77 11.37
N ASN A 644 -20.34 -10.80 12.52
CA ASN A 644 -20.50 -12.04 13.29
C ASN A 644 -21.34 -13.09 12.54
N GLY A 645 -22.37 -12.67 11.80
CA GLY A 645 -23.12 -13.56 10.92
C GLY A 645 -22.24 -14.14 9.81
N TRP A 646 -21.43 -13.31 9.17
CA TRP A 646 -20.49 -13.72 8.13
C TRP A 646 -19.43 -14.71 8.64
N MET A 647 -18.77 -14.41 9.77
CA MET A 647 -17.81 -15.34 10.39
C MET A 647 -18.45 -16.67 10.77
N LYS A 648 -19.70 -16.66 11.26
CA LYS A 648 -20.47 -17.88 11.53
C LYS A 648 -20.79 -18.65 10.25
N GLY A 649 -21.26 -17.99 9.20
CA GLY A 649 -21.57 -18.62 7.91
C GLY A 649 -20.32 -19.25 7.25
N LEU A 650 -19.16 -18.60 7.35
CA LEU A 650 -17.87 -19.15 6.92
C LEU A 650 -17.50 -20.39 7.76
N ALA A 651 -17.63 -20.30 9.09
CA ALA A 651 -17.37 -21.42 9.99
C ALA A 651 -18.29 -22.62 9.73
N GLU A 652 -19.55 -22.40 9.33
CA GLU A 652 -20.53 -23.41 8.93
C GLU A 652 -20.33 -23.93 7.49
N GLY A 653 -19.48 -23.28 6.69
CA GLY A 653 -19.28 -23.63 5.28
C GLY A 653 -20.46 -23.25 4.38
N ARG A 654 -21.27 -22.26 4.76
CA ARG A 654 -22.33 -21.71 3.88
C ARG A 654 -21.74 -20.79 2.82
N SER A 655 -20.79 -21.33 2.06
CA SER A 655 -19.89 -20.58 1.20
C SER A 655 -19.57 -21.24 -0.14
N PHE A 656 -19.09 -20.43 -1.08
CA PHE A 656 -18.31 -20.87 -2.22
C PHE A 656 -17.10 -19.95 -2.39
N VAL A 657 -16.02 -20.47 -2.98
CA VAL A 657 -14.84 -19.68 -3.36
C VAL A 657 -14.81 -19.45 -4.86
N THR A 658 -14.23 -18.33 -5.28
CA THR A 658 -14.12 -18.00 -6.71
C THR A 658 -12.96 -17.06 -7.02
N THR A 659 -12.45 -17.19 -8.24
CA THR A 659 -11.58 -16.20 -8.91
C THR A 659 -12.31 -15.46 -10.05
N GLY A 660 -13.54 -15.85 -10.40
CA GLY A 660 -14.36 -15.22 -11.46
C GLY A 660 -15.86 -15.53 -11.33
N PRO A 661 -16.32 -16.76 -11.67
CA PRO A 661 -17.74 -17.11 -11.69
C PRO A 661 -18.43 -17.07 -10.32
N MET A 662 -19.73 -16.76 -10.29
CA MET A 662 -20.58 -16.89 -9.11
C MET A 662 -21.33 -18.23 -9.17
N MET A 663 -21.30 -19.02 -8.09
CA MET A 663 -21.85 -20.38 -8.07
C MET A 663 -22.92 -20.53 -6.99
N LEU A 664 -24.18 -20.63 -7.41
CA LEU A 664 -25.35 -20.79 -6.55
C LEU A 664 -25.88 -22.21 -6.67
N ALA A 665 -25.57 -23.06 -5.70
CA ALA A 665 -25.96 -24.47 -5.72
C ALA A 665 -26.62 -24.92 -4.41
N LYS A 666 -27.54 -25.87 -4.51
CA LYS A 666 -28.33 -26.41 -3.39
C LYS A 666 -28.54 -27.92 -3.51
N VAL A 667 -28.76 -28.56 -2.37
CA VAL A 667 -29.20 -29.96 -2.24
C VAL A 667 -30.46 -30.00 -1.39
N ASP A 668 -31.56 -30.55 -1.91
CA ASP A 668 -32.89 -30.52 -1.24
C ASP A 668 -33.25 -29.10 -0.72
N GLY A 669 -32.88 -28.05 -1.47
CA GLY A 669 -33.09 -26.64 -1.11
C GLY A 669 -32.08 -26.05 -0.10
N GLN A 670 -31.16 -26.86 0.44
CA GLN A 670 -30.15 -26.45 1.44
C GLN A 670 -28.85 -25.98 0.80
N TRP A 671 -28.28 -24.89 1.33
CA TRP A 671 -27.00 -24.32 0.93
C TRP A 671 -25.78 -25.21 1.31
N PRO A 672 -24.58 -24.94 0.73
CA PRO A 672 -23.33 -25.63 1.07
C PRO A 672 -23.03 -25.68 2.58
N GLY A 673 -22.18 -26.63 3.00
CA GLY A 673 -21.81 -26.83 4.41
C GLY A 673 -22.81 -27.68 5.20
N THR A 674 -24.03 -27.85 4.69
CA THR A 674 -25.08 -28.64 5.35
C THR A 674 -24.71 -30.13 5.44
N ALA A 675 -24.82 -30.69 6.65
CA ALA A 675 -24.74 -32.13 6.89
C ALA A 675 -26.13 -32.77 6.85
N MET A 676 -26.25 -33.88 6.13
CA MET A 676 -27.48 -34.64 5.92
C MET A 676 -27.36 -36.04 6.54
N THR A 677 -27.97 -36.24 7.70
CA THR A 677 -28.03 -37.54 8.38
C THR A 677 -29.34 -38.23 8.02
N ASN A 678 -29.31 -39.30 7.23
CA ASN A 678 -30.49 -40.03 6.76
C ASN A 678 -30.17 -41.46 6.30
N GLU A 679 -31.21 -42.27 6.11
CA GLU A 679 -31.13 -43.49 5.28
C GLU A 679 -30.86 -43.15 3.80
N PRO A 680 -30.26 -44.08 3.00
CA PRO A 680 -29.99 -43.85 1.58
C PRO A 680 -31.23 -43.49 0.76
N LYS A 681 -31.34 -42.22 0.33
CA LYS A 681 -32.40 -41.69 -0.53
C LYS A 681 -31.83 -40.92 -1.72
N SER A 682 -32.68 -40.62 -2.71
CA SER A 682 -32.32 -39.66 -3.77
C SER A 682 -32.49 -38.23 -3.24
N HIS A 683 -31.53 -37.37 -3.53
CA HIS A 683 -31.53 -35.94 -3.25
C HIS A 683 -31.58 -35.15 -4.55
N GLN A 684 -32.35 -34.06 -4.58
CA GLN A 684 -32.38 -33.15 -5.72
C GLN A 684 -31.20 -32.19 -5.64
N LEU A 685 -30.47 -32.04 -6.75
CA LEU A 685 -29.34 -31.13 -6.87
C LEU A 685 -29.66 -30.04 -7.89
N GLU A 686 -29.46 -28.78 -7.51
CA GLU A 686 -29.51 -27.64 -8.43
C GLU A 686 -28.22 -26.83 -8.34
N CYS A 687 -27.75 -26.33 -9.49
CA CYS A 687 -26.57 -25.46 -9.58
C CYS A 687 -26.80 -24.45 -10.71
N THR A 688 -26.83 -23.16 -10.37
CA THR A 688 -26.79 -22.05 -11.31
C THR A 688 -25.41 -21.40 -11.20
N VAL A 689 -24.73 -21.24 -12.33
CA VAL A 689 -23.46 -20.53 -12.42
C VAL A 689 -23.64 -19.30 -13.30
N MET A 690 -23.26 -18.13 -12.77
CA MET A 690 -23.23 -16.86 -13.49
C MET A 690 -21.77 -16.44 -13.70
N SER A 691 -21.42 -15.90 -14.86
CA SER A 691 -20.03 -15.61 -15.21
C SER A 691 -19.92 -14.43 -16.18
N GLU A 692 -18.83 -13.66 -16.07
CA GLU A 692 -18.49 -12.60 -17.03
C GLU A 692 -18.15 -13.20 -18.41
N GLN A 693 -17.45 -14.33 -18.41
CA GLN A 693 -16.98 -15.06 -19.60
C GLN A 693 -17.70 -16.42 -19.73
N PRO A 694 -17.80 -17.01 -20.94
CA PRO A 694 -18.39 -18.35 -21.11
C PRO A 694 -17.67 -19.40 -20.25
N LEU A 695 -18.41 -20.36 -19.71
CA LEU A 695 -17.87 -21.47 -18.96
C LEU A 695 -17.38 -22.59 -19.90
N GLU A 696 -16.27 -23.24 -19.54
CA GLU A 696 -15.76 -24.48 -20.16
C GLU A 696 -16.55 -25.70 -19.68
N ALA A 697 -16.78 -25.79 -18.36
CA ALA A 697 -17.40 -26.96 -17.74
C ALA A 697 -18.03 -26.62 -16.39
N ILE A 698 -19.10 -27.35 -16.04
CA ILE A 698 -19.60 -27.48 -14.67
C ILE A 698 -19.45 -28.95 -14.27
N GLU A 699 -18.88 -29.22 -13.10
CA GLU A 699 -18.52 -30.56 -12.65
C GLU A 699 -19.06 -30.85 -11.24
N LEU A 700 -19.62 -32.05 -11.08
CA LEU A 700 -20.11 -32.58 -9.81
C LEU A 700 -19.09 -33.54 -9.19
N ILE A 701 -18.49 -33.13 -8.08
CA ILE A 701 -17.50 -33.93 -7.36
C ILE A 701 -18.19 -34.70 -6.23
N VAL A 702 -17.94 -36.01 -6.15
CA VAL A 702 -18.31 -36.85 -5.00
C VAL A 702 -17.08 -37.60 -4.54
N ASN A 703 -16.73 -37.51 -3.25
CA ASN A 703 -15.57 -38.20 -2.65
C ASN A 703 -14.26 -38.03 -3.45
N GLY A 704 -14.04 -36.85 -4.02
CA GLY A 704 -12.83 -36.50 -4.77
C GLY A 704 -12.81 -36.92 -6.24
N VAL A 705 -13.91 -37.45 -6.77
CA VAL A 705 -14.05 -37.89 -8.16
C VAL A 705 -15.12 -37.06 -8.87
N VAL A 706 -14.84 -36.60 -10.09
CA VAL A 706 -15.86 -35.98 -10.97
C VAL A 706 -16.81 -37.09 -11.43
N THR A 707 -18.03 -37.08 -10.91
CA THR A 707 -19.05 -38.10 -11.21
C THR A 707 -19.94 -37.73 -12.38
N GLN A 708 -20.15 -36.42 -12.61
CA GLN A 708 -20.87 -35.87 -13.75
C GLN A 708 -20.14 -34.60 -14.20
N ARG A 709 -19.96 -34.44 -15.50
CA ARG A 709 -19.48 -33.23 -16.16
C ARG A 709 -20.58 -32.76 -17.11
N PHE A 710 -20.91 -31.48 -17.03
CA PHE A 710 -21.98 -30.85 -17.80
C PHE A 710 -21.39 -29.81 -18.74
N GLU A 711 -21.79 -29.87 -20.00
CA GLU A 711 -21.53 -28.84 -20.99
C GLU A 711 -22.38 -27.60 -20.64
N PRO A 712 -21.78 -26.42 -20.39
CA PRO A 712 -22.52 -25.26 -19.94
C PRO A 712 -23.39 -24.66 -21.06
N GLN A 713 -24.61 -24.26 -20.71
CA GLN A 713 -25.57 -23.64 -21.65
C GLN A 713 -25.08 -22.28 -22.17
N ASN A 714 -24.29 -21.56 -21.36
CA ASN A 714 -23.78 -20.22 -21.63
C ASN A 714 -24.86 -19.27 -22.20
N THR A 715 -26.03 -19.26 -21.59
CA THR A 715 -27.15 -18.39 -21.98
C THR A 715 -26.82 -16.96 -21.62
N LYS A 716 -26.89 -16.04 -22.57
CA LYS A 716 -26.53 -14.64 -22.34
C LYS A 716 -27.64 -13.90 -21.59
N ALA A 717 -27.34 -13.42 -20.39
CA ALA A 717 -28.25 -12.63 -19.55
C ALA A 717 -28.39 -11.19 -20.08
N ASN A 718 -29.45 -10.49 -19.67
CA ASN A 718 -29.75 -9.12 -20.09
C ASN A 718 -28.61 -8.12 -19.79
N ALA A 719 -27.86 -8.32 -18.69
CA ALA A 719 -26.70 -7.49 -18.36
C ALA A 719 -25.50 -7.72 -19.31
N GLY A 720 -25.48 -8.84 -20.04
CA GLY A 720 -24.42 -9.22 -20.98
C GLY A 720 -23.53 -10.37 -20.49
N SER A 721 -23.67 -10.81 -19.24
CA SER A 721 -23.02 -11.96 -18.62
C SER A 721 -23.60 -13.29 -19.14
N PHE A 722 -23.01 -14.41 -18.77
CA PHE A 722 -23.45 -15.76 -19.12
C PHE A 722 -24.00 -16.49 -17.89
N GLU A 723 -25.10 -17.22 -18.08
CA GLU A 723 -25.70 -18.09 -17.07
C GLU A 723 -25.75 -19.54 -17.59
N SER A 724 -25.63 -20.51 -16.69
CA SER A 724 -25.89 -21.93 -16.94
C SER A 724 -26.52 -22.58 -15.73
N LYS A 725 -27.61 -23.33 -15.93
CA LYS A 725 -28.34 -24.03 -14.88
C LYS A 725 -28.34 -25.54 -15.09
N VAL A 726 -27.91 -26.27 -14.07
CA VAL A 726 -27.92 -27.74 -13.98
C VAL A 726 -28.94 -28.18 -12.96
N LEU A 727 -29.73 -29.20 -13.32
CA LEU A 727 -30.63 -29.94 -12.43
C LEU A 727 -30.30 -31.43 -12.57
N THR A 728 -30.00 -32.10 -11.47
CA THR A 728 -29.64 -33.53 -11.46
C THR A 728 -29.99 -34.15 -10.09
N GLN A 729 -29.66 -35.42 -9.87
CA GLN A 729 -29.90 -36.12 -8.61
C GLN A 729 -28.66 -36.87 -8.14
N PHE A 730 -28.57 -37.07 -6.82
CA PHE A 730 -27.54 -37.90 -6.20
C PHE A 730 -28.15 -38.81 -5.12
N ASN A 731 -27.67 -40.05 -5.04
CA ASN A 731 -28.21 -41.08 -4.16
C ASN A 731 -27.05 -41.78 -3.42
N PRO A 732 -26.58 -41.23 -2.28
CA PRO A 732 -25.44 -41.76 -1.53
C PRO A 732 -25.73 -43.16 -1.00
N LYS A 733 -24.87 -44.12 -1.35
CA LYS A 733 -24.97 -45.52 -0.86
C LYS A 733 -24.15 -45.77 0.40
N THR A 734 -23.16 -44.93 0.64
CA THR A 734 -22.29 -44.84 1.82
C THR A 734 -22.21 -43.38 2.23
N SER A 735 -21.63 -43.09 3.40
CA SER A 735 -21.35 -41.71 3.78
C SER A 735 -20.37 -41.10 2.77
N SER A 736 -20.68 -39.88 2.36
CA SER A 736 -20.05 -39.19 1.24
C SER A 736 -20.00 -37.70 1.50
N TRP A 737 -19.17 -37.00 0.73
CA TRP A 737 -19.30 -35.56 0.54
C TRP A 737 -19.44 -35.23 -0.93
N LEU A 738 -20.09 -34.11 -1.22
CA LEU A 738 -20.38 -33.63 -2.57
C LEU A 738 -20.05 -32.15 -2.68
N ALA A 739 -19.46 -31.73 -3.79
CA ALA A 739 -19.24 -30.32 -4.10
C ALA A 739 -19.45 -30.05 -5.60
N TRP A 740 -19.68 -28.79 -5.95
CA TRP A 740 -19.70 -28.33 -7.33
C TRP A 740 -18.44 -27.51 -7.62
N ARG A 741 -17.92 -27.60 -8.85
CA ARG A 741 -16.94 -26.66 -9.40
C ARG A 741 -17.23 -26.31 -10.85
N CYS A 742 -16.67 -25.20 -11.31
CA CYS A 742 -16.71 -24.80 -12.72
C CYS A 742 -15.42 -24.09 -13.13
N PHE A 743 -15.20 -23.99 -14.44
CA PHE A 743 -14.07 -23.25 -15.03
C PHE A 743 -14.56 -22.31 -16.13
N GLU A 744 -13.99 -21.12 -16.23
CA GLU A 744 -14.18 -20.22 -17.38
C GLU A 744 -13.35 -20.69 -18.58
N ASN A 745 -13.89 -20.51 -19.78
CA ASN A 745 -13.15 -20.61 -21.03
C ASN A 745 -12.40 -19.28 -21.28
N ARG A 746 -11.10 -19.26 -21.00
CA ARG A 746 -10.23 -18.09 -21.20
C ARG A 746 -9.04 -18.40 -22.10
N SER A 747 -8.58 -17.38 -22.82
CA SER A 747 -7.35 -17.42 -23.62
C SER A 747 -6.08 -17.37 -22.74
N GLY A 748 -4.93 -17.67 -23.34
CA GLY A 748 -3.62 -17.47 -22.70
C GLY A 748 -3.29 -18.42 -21.54
N ASN A 749 -3.88 -19.62 -21.53
CA ASN A 749 -3.70 -20.64 -20.47
C ASN A 749 -4.05 -20.14 -19.05
N ARG A 750 -4.89 -19.10 -18.93
CA ARG A 750 -5.33 -18.58 -17.64
C ARG A 750 -6.55 -19.33 -17.14
N LEU A 751 -6.60 -19.56 -15.84
CA LEU A 751 -7.74 -20.18 -15.17
C LEU A 751 -8.54 -19.13 -14.38
N ARG A 752 -9.86 -19.27 -14.43
CA ARG A 752 -10.78 -18.78 -13.39
C ARG A 752 -11.74 -19.91 -13.07
N PHE A 753 -12.12 -20.01 -11.81
CA PHE A 753 -12.96 -21.10 -11.30
C PHE A 753 -13.86 -20.61 -10.18
N ALA A 754 -14.90 -21.41 -9.91
CA ALA A 754 -15.62 -21.38 -8.65
C ALA A 754 -15.75 -22.79 -8.06
N HIS A 755 -15.84 -22.92 -6.74
CA HIS A 755 -15.98 -24.20 -6.03
C HIS A 755 -16.80 -24.00 -4.74
N THR A 756 -17.83 -24.82 -4.51
CA THR A 756 -18.64 -24.73 -3.28
C THR A 756 -17.94 -25.32 -2.07
N ALA A 757 -18.36 -24.97 -0.85
CA ALA A 757 -18.15 -25.87 0.28
C ALA A 757 -18.86 -27.21 0.03
N PRO A 758 -18.43 -28.30 0.70
CA PRO A 758 -19.06 -29.60 0.55
C PRO A 758 -20.41 -29.65 1.28
N TRP A 759 -21.36 -30.38 0.70
CA TRP A 759 -22.42 -31.04 1.48
C TRP A 759 -21.89 -32.38 1.98
N HIS A 760 -22.30 -32.78 3.18
CA HIS A 760 -21.93 -34.07 3.75
C HIS A 760 -23.17 -34.95 3.92
N PHE A 761 -23.06 -36.22 3.58
CA PHE A 761 -24.10 -37.23 3.73
C PHE A 761 -23.59 -38.28 4.70
N GLU A 762 -24.32 -38.47 5.80
CA GLU A 762 -23.95 -39.39 6.88
C GLU A 762 -24.94 -40.55 6.88
N ILE A 763 -24.48 -41.69 6.37
CA ILE A 763 -25.26 -42.91 6.18
C ILE A 763 -24.90 -43.90 7.28
N SER A 764 -25.90 -44.27 8.09
CA SER A 764 -25.74 -45.14 9.26
C SER A 764 -25.04 -46.46 8.90
N GLY A 765 -24.06 -46.86 9.72
CA GLY A 765 -23.27 -48.09 9.54
C GLY A 765 -22.33 -48.11 8.32
N LYS A 766 -22.34 -47.07 7.47
CA LYS A 766 -21.58 -47.02 6.21
C LYS A 766 -20.67 -45.78 6.19
N PRO A 767 -19.55 -45.78 6.93
CA PRO A 767 -18.66 -44.63 7.03
C PRO A 767 -18.00 -44.29 5.68
N LEU A 768 -17.54 -43.04 5.57
CA LEU A 768 -16.66 -42.62 4.49
C LEU A 768 -15.35 -43.40 4.57
N ARG A 769 -14.82 -43.82 3.43
CA ARG A 769 -13.57 -44.57 3.32
C ARG A 769 -12.63 -43.78 2.41
N PRO A 770 -11.45 -43.33 2.90
CA PRO A 770 -10.49 -42.66 2.04
C PRO A 770 -9.88 -43.64 1.03
N ARG A 771 -9.37 -43.14 -0.09
CA ARG A 771 -8.66 -43.96 -1.07
C ARG A 771 -7.27 -44.28 -0.53
N ARG A 772 -6.84 -45.55 -0.62
CA ARG A 772 -5.52 -45.99 -0.11
C ARG A 772 -4.36 -45.07 -0.51
N ALA A 773 -4.27 -44.73 -1.80
CA ALA A 773 -3.21 -43.88 -2.35
C ALA A 773 -3.19 -42.45 -1.80
N GLU A 774 -4.34 -41.91 -1.33
CA GLU A 774 -4.41 -40.61 -0.66
C GLU A 774 -3.79 -40.69 0.73
N THR A 775 -4.21 -41.68 1.53
CA THR A 775 -3.71 -41.85 2.91
C THR A 775 -2.23 -42.21 2.96
N GLU A 776 -1.75 -43.04 2.03
CA GLU A 776 -0.34 -43.41 1.94
C GLU A 776 0.51 -42.20 1.50
N TRP A 777 0.01 -41.35 0.60
CA TRP A 777 0.66 -40.08 0.24
C TRP A 777 0.69 -39.07 1.39
N LEU A 778 -0.42 -38.89 2.13
CA LEU A 778 -0.48 -38.00 3.30
C LEU A 778 0.53 -38.45 4.39
N ALA A 779 0.56 -39.74 4.71
CA ALA A 779 1.54 -40.31 5.63
C ALA A 779 2.99 -40.13 5.13
N ALA A 780 3.26 -40.39 3.84
CA ALA A 780 4.58 -40.21 3.25
C ALA A 780 5.07 -38.74 3.31
N ASN A 781 4.18 -37.76 3.14
CA ASN A 781 4.52 -36.35 3.29
C ASN A 781 4.98 -36.01 4.71
N VAL A 782 4.20 -36.40 5.73
CA VAL A 782 4.56 -36.15 7.13
C VAL A 782 5.86 -36.88 7.51
N LYS A 783 6.07 -38.10 6.99
CA LYS A 783 7.32 -38.84 7.19
C LYS A 783 8.53 -38.16 6.54
N GLY A 784 8.37 -37.59 5.34
CA GLY A 784 9.39 -36.78 4.68
C GLY A 784 9.70 -35.50 5.47
N GLU A 785 8.68 -34.89 6.06
CA GLU A 785 8.82 -33.68 6.88
C GLU A 785 9.55 -33.94 8.21
N ILE A 786 9.31 -35.09 8.87
CA ILE A 786 10.11 -35.55 10.01
C ILE A 786 11.58 -35.63 9.63
N ALA A 787 11.89 -36.31 8.51
CA ALA A 787 13.26 -36.51 8.06
C ALA A 787 13.96 -35.16 7.72
N ARG A 788 13.24 -34.23 7.08
CA ARG A 788 13.74 -32.90 6.73
C ARG A 788 13.97 -32.01 7.95
N SER A 789 13.16 -32.17 8.99
CA SER A 789 13.19 -31.34 10.21
C SER A 789 14.13 -31.87 11.31
N GLN A 790 14.60 -33.12 11.22
CA GLN A 790 15.47 -33.74 12.22
C GLN A 790 16.77 -32.94 12.44
N GLY A 791 17.06 -32.54 13.69
CA GLY A 791 18.24 -31.73 14.02
C GLY A 791 18.17 -30.25 13.61
N ILE A 792 16.99 -29.78 13.17
CA ILE A 792 16.71 -28.38 12.84
C ILE A 792 15.53 -27.88 13.67
N ALA A 793 14.42 -28.61 13.68
CA ALA A 793 13.24 -28.31 14.47
C ALA A 793 13.39 -28.71 15.95
N PRO A 794 12.65 -28.07 16.88
CA PRO A 794 12.58 -28.53 18.26
C PRO A 794 11.89 -29.90 18.35
N GLU A 795 12.29 -30.71 19.34
CA GLU A 795 11.76 -32.07 19.54
C GLU A 795 10.22 -32.09 19.76
N SER A 796 9.64 -31.00 20.27
CA SER A 796 8.19 -30.83 20.35
C SER A 796 7.52 -30.90 18.97
N LEU A 797 8.06 -30.25 17.95
CA LEU A 797 7.53 -30.30 16.59
C LEU A 797 7.75 -31.69 15.96
N ILE A 798 8.89 -32.33 16.22
CA ILE A 798 9.12 -33.70 15.74
C ILE A 798 8.10 -34.68 16.35
N ASN A 799 7.76 -34.52 17.63
CA ASN A 799 6.69 -35.28 18.27
C ASN A 799 5.30 -34.94 17.71
N ASP A 800 5.02 -33.67 17.43
CA ASP A 800 3.79 -33.27 16.72
C ASP A 800 3.67 -33.98 15.37
N TYR A 801 4.74 -34.04 14.57
CA TYR A 801 4.75 -34.79 13.32
C TYR A 801 4.57 -36.31 13.50
N ARG A 802 5.17 -36.93 14.52
CA ARG A 802 4.93 -38.36 14.83
C ARG A 802 3.45 -38.61 15.11
N ARG A 803 2.79 -37.75 15.89
CA ARG A 803 1.33 -37.84 16.15
C ARG A 803 0.49 -37.67 14.88
N ALA A 804 0.86 -36.73 14.00
CA ALA A 804 0.18 -36.56 12.71
C ALA A 804 0.34 -37.79 11.80
N LEU A 805 1.54 -38.37 11.75
CA LEU A 805 1.84 -39.59 10.99
C LEU A 805 1.01 -40.78 11.51
N GLU A 806 0.96 -41.00 12.82
CA GLU A 806 0.15 -42.06 13.44
C GLU A 806 -1.33 -41.96 13.06
N ILE A 807 -1.89 -40.74 13.00
CA ILE A 807 -3.29 -40.51 12.59
C ILE A 807 -3.49 -40.91 11.11
N TYR A 808 -2.59 -40.51 10.20
CA TYR A 808 -2.68 -40.89 8.79
C TYR A 808 -2.45 -42.39 8.57
N GLU A 809 -1.55 -43.03 9.31
CA GLU A 809 -1.33 -44.48 9.26
C GLU A 809 -2.55 -45.26 9.80
N GLN A 810 -3.24 -44.75 10.82
CA GLN A 810 -4.51 -45.33 11.29
C GLN A 810 -5.61 -45.22 10.23
N LEU A 811 -5.74 -44.07 9.57
CA LEU A 811 -6.68 -43.88 8.45
C LEU A 811 -6.37 -44.84 7.29
N ALA A 812 -5.09 -45.02 6.93
CA ALA A 812 -4.64 -45.93 5.87
C ALA A 812 -5.01 -47.41 6.11
N ARG A 813 -5.09 -47.85 7.37
CA ARG A 813 -5.58 -49.20 7.73
C ARG A 813 -7.06 -49.40 7.41
N THR A 814 -7.81 -48.31 7.32
CA THR A 814 -9.26 -48.30 7.05
C THR A 814 -9.62 -47.89 5.62
N ALA A 815 -8.61 -47.54 4.82
CA ALA A 815 -8.75 -47.08 3.44
C ALA A 815 -9.08 -48.23 2.47
N GLN A 816 -9.79 -47.89 1.39
CA GLN A 816 -10.20 -48.80 0.31
C GLN A 816 -9.47 -48.51 -1.00
#